data_AF-A0A5N9HDD2-F1
#
_entry.id   AF-A0A5N9HDD2-F1
#
_cell.length_a   1.000
_cell.length_b   1.000
_cell.length_c   1.000
_cell.angle_alpha   90.00
_cell.angle_beta   90.00
_cell.angle_gamma   90.00
#
_symmetry.space_group_name_H-M   'P 1'
#
loop_
_entity.id
_entity.type
_entity.pdbx_description
1 polymer ?
#
loop_
_entity_poly.entity_id
_entity_poly.type
_entity_poly.pdbx_seq_one_letter_code
_entity_poly.pdbx_strand_id
1 'polypeptide(L)'
;MLEKLAEIAKSSRTHNPYFGDHRQKQLLGEVDRAGEKTTAGMLLTLGQAELNLGMEEEAIEHIEQALQVAEVGGRPDRISVLYWLGVANLRLAETENCCARNTPESCILPIRGTGIHTMENGSRTAIAHFGEVIAATPGNSETNVRARWLLNIAYMTLGEFPSGVPAEYLIDPAYFTSGDSFPRFKNISERLGLGTFSCAGGVIIDDFDNDGDFDVVVSDSDPRGQLRLYRNTGKAGFIEEIEKANLKGLYGGLNLVQADFNNDGWLDLFVARGGWFKGEGRHPNSLLRNNGDGTFTDITLRAGLAEVHHPTQTASWSDYDLDGDLDLYVGNERHSHDPPSQLFRNNGDETFTDVARVAGVTNNRFAKAVIWGDYDGDRYPDLYVSNFGSNNRLYHNNGDGTFTDMAEASGVDGPVESFPCWFWDYDNDGMLDLYVASYAAHMDDVAADAMKYSLNIEKARLYRNTGDRFEDVAEAAGITQPASPMGANFGDINGDGYLDFYLGTGWPEYDELMPNKLYVGRGGTGFVDVTMASGFGHLQKGHGIAFADLDQDGDQDVFEEMGGAVLGDAYFNAFFENPGFGTNWIAIKLVGTKTNRSAIGARIRVDIEEGGTIRTIYRYINSGGTFGGNPLRKNIGLGRAKTINRLEIEWPVSGTKQQFDDVEVNQVISITEGEAAISLFRSPPLERGGLFVTLPQSGIAEPSKCKTNLARSSKT
;
A
#
# COMPACT_ATOMS: atom_id res chain seq x y z
N MET A 1 18.67 -18.06 -9.74
CA MET A 1 17.50 -17.42 -9.11
C MET A 1 16.20 -18.18 -9.38
N LEU A 2 15.77 -18.33 -10.64
CA LEU A 2 14.51 -19.04 -10.98
C LEU A 2 14.33 -20.41 -10.32
N GLU A 3 15.35 -21.28 -10.34
CA GLU A 3 15.29 -22.59 -9.68
C GLU A 3 15.00 -22.49 -8.18
N LYS A 4 15.59 -21.49 -7.51
CA LYS A 4 15.42 -21.28 -6.07
C LYS A 4 14.02 -20.79 -5.74
N LEU A 5 13.49 -19.85 -6.53
CA LEU A 5 12.13 -19.36 -6.36
C LEU A 5 11.10 -20.46 -6.65
N ALA A 6 11.35 -21.31 -7.65
CA ALA A 6 10.49 -22.48 -7.92
C ALA A 6 10.50 -23.51 -6.79
N GLU A 7 11.65 -23.74 -6.14
CA GLU A 7 11.75 -24.60 -4.94
C GLU A 7 10.91 -24.03 -3.79
N ILE A 8 11.04 -22.72 -3.52
CA ILE A 8 10.27 -22.01 -2.50
C ILE A 8 8.77 -22.12 -2.79
N ALA A 9 8.34 -21.77 -4.01
CA ALA A 9 6.95 -21.86 -4.45
C ALA A 9 6.36 -23.28 -4.30
N LYS A 10 7.17 -24.31 -4.53
CA LYS A 10 6.73 -25.70 -4.34
C LYS A 10 6.57 -26.05 -2.86
N SER A 11 7.52 -25.62 -2.01
CA SER A 11 7.50 -25.91 -0.57
C SER A 11 6.42 -25.14 0.19
N SER A 12 6.08 -23.92 -0.25
CA SER A 12 5.10 -23.05 0.40
C SER A 12 3.68 -23.63 0.34
N ARG A 13 3.37 -24.43 -0.69
CA ARG A 13 2.07 -25.12 -0.85
C ARG A 13 1.67 -25.95 0.36
N THR A 14 2.64 -26.46 1.10
CA THR A 14 2.40 -27.33 2.24
C THR A 14 2.78 -26.64 3.55
N HIS A 15 4.00 -26.11 3.66
CA HIS A 15 4.55 -25.73 4.97
C HIS A 15 4.42 -24.25 5.35
N ASN A 16 4.09 -23.37 4.40
CA ASN A 16 3.96 -21.94 4.72
C ASN A 16 2.73 -21.71 5.63
N PRO A 17 2.87 -20.99 6.75
CA PRO A 17 1.78 -20.82 7.73
C PRO A 17 0.59 -19.99 7.22
N TYR A 18 0.75 -19.26 6.13
CA TYR A 18 -0.24 -18.37 5.54
C TYR A 18 -0.90 -18.95 4.28
N PHE A 19 -0.14 -19.66 3.44
CA PHE A 19 -0.60 -20.15 2.13
C PHE A 19 -0.63 -21.68 2.00
N GLY A 20 -0.09 -22.40 2.99
CA GLY A 20 0.05 -23.85 2.98
C GLY A 20 -1.14 -24.58 3.60
N ASP A 21 -1.48 -25.75 3.06
CA ASP A 21 -2.62 -26.55 3.52
C ASP A 21 -2.30 -27.58 4.63
N HIS A 22 -1.03 -27.67 5.06
CA HIS A 22 -0.61 -28.67 6.06
C HIS A 22 -1.35 -28.50 7.40
N ARG A 23 -1.51 -27.25 7.88
CA ARG A 23 -2.20 -26.97 9.14
C ARG A 23 -3.66 -27.43 9.08
N GLN A 24 -4.36 -27.13 7.98
CA GLN A 24 -5.74 -27.57 7.77
C GLN A 24 -5.83 -29.10 7.75
N LYS A 25 -4.99 -29.79 6.97
CA LYS A 25 -4.97 -31.26 6.90
C LYS A 25 -4.66 -31.92 8.24
N GLN A 26 -3.75 -31.34 9.01
CA GLN A 26 -3.42 -31.82 10.35
C GLN A 26 -4.65 -31.74 11.26
N LEU A 27 -5.29 -30.57 11.32
CA LEU A 27 -6.48 -30.32 12.14
C LEU A 27 -7.66 -31.22 11.73
N LEU A 28 -7.89 -31.40 10.43
CA LEU A 28 -8.90 -32.31 9.90
C LEU A 28 -8.63 -33.74 10.36
N GLY A 29 -7.39 -34.22 10.23
CA GLY A 29 -7.01 -35.55 10.72
C GLY A 29 -7.12 -35.69 12.25
N GLU A 30 -6.97 -34.61 13.03
CA GLU A 30 -7.20 -34.61 14.47
C GLU A 30 -8.69 -34.75 14.81
N VAL A 31 -9.56 -34.02 14.09
CA VAL A 31 -11.03 -34.13 14.19
C VAL A 31 -11.50 -35.54 13.82
N ASP A 32 -11.02 -36.08 12.69
CA ASP A 32 -11.37 -37.44 12.25
C ASP A 32 -10.98 -38.52 13.26
N ARG A 33 -9.80 -38.39 13.87
CA ARG A 33 -9.33 -39.34 14.90
C ARG A 33 -10.08 -39.21 16.21
N ALA A 34 -10.57 -38.02 16.55
CA ALA A 34 -11.33 -37.81 17.78
C ALA A 34 -12.74 -38.42 17.68
N GLY A 35 -13.37 -38.38 16.50
CA GLY A 35 -14.69 -38.97 16.26
C GLY A 35 -15.73 -38.43 17.25
N GLU A 36 -16.32 -39.32 18.06
CA GLU A 36 -17.29 -38.92 19.11
C GLU A 36 -16.69 -38.01 20.21
N LYS A 37 -15.36 -37.91 20.31
CA LYS A 37 -14.66 -37.05 21.27
C LYS A 37 -14.29 -35.68 20.69
N THR A 38 -14.73 -35.37 19.48
CA THR A 38 -14.48 -34.07 18.85
C THR A 38 -15.08 -32.95 19.70
N THR A 39 -14.30 -31.91 19.94
CA THR A 39 -14.72 -30.74 20.74
C THR A 39 -15.03 -29.55 19.84
N ALA A 40 -15.84 -28.61 20.33
CA ALA A 40 -16.12 -27.35 19.64
C ALA A 40 -14.83 -26.57 19.29
N GLY A 41 -13.81 -26.62 20.16
CA GLY A 41 -12.53 -25.93 19.91
C GLY A 41 -11.75 -26.51 18.75
N MET A 42 -11.75 -27.83 18.58
CA MET A 42 -11.10 -28.49 17.44
C MET A 42 -11.75 -28.08 16.12
N LEU A 43 -13.09 -28.13 16.08
CA LEU A 43 -13.87 -27.77 14.90
C LEU A 43 -13.75 -26.29 14.55
N LEU A 44 -13.81 -25.39 15.55
CA LEU A 44 -13.63 -23.96 15.32
C LEU A 44 -12.21 -23.65 14.79
N THR A 45 -11.18 -24.27 15.36
CA THR A 45 -9.79 -24.07 14.91
C THR A 45 -9.58 -24.58 13.48
N LEU A 46 -10.21 -25.72 13.13
CA LEU A 46 -10.23 -26.24 11.76
C LEU A 46 -10.93 -25.25 10.82
N GLY A 47 -12.14 -24.80 11.16
CA GLY A 47 -12.89 -23.85 10.34
C GLY A 47 -12.14 -22.53 10.12
N GLN A 48 -11.47 -21.99 11.13
CA GLN A 48 -10.62 -20.80 10.97
C GLN A 48 -9.43 -21.06 10.02
N ALA A 49 -8.81 -22.24 10.08
CA ALA A 49 -7.74 -22.59 9.15
C ALA A 49 -8.26 -22.76 7.72
N GLU A 50 -9.50 -23.22 7.55
CA GLU A 50 -10.20 -23.33 6.26
C GLU A 50 -10.56 -21.95 5.70
N LEU A 51 -11.04 -21.02 6.53
CA LEU A 51 -11.26 -19.62 6.14
C LEU A 51 -9.99 -18.96 5.61
N ASN A 52 -8.85 -19.15 6.28
CA ASN A 52 -7.56 -18.63 5.81
C ASN A 52 -7.18 -19.16 4.41
N LEU A 53 -7.68 -20.33 4.01
CA LEU A 53 -7.43 -20.93 2.70
C LEU A 53 -8.50 -20.55 1.64
N GLY A 54 -9.53 -19.76 2.00
CA GLY A 54 -10.66 -19.48 1.11
C GLY A 54 -11.55 -20.71 0.89
N MET A 55 -11.73 -21.52 1.94
CA MET A 55 -12.64 -22.68 1.99
C MET A 55 -13.85 -22.33 2.86
N GLU A 56 -14.59 -21.28 2.49
CA GLU A 56 -15.66 -20.74 3.34
C GLU A 56 -16.82 -21.72 3.55
N GLU A 57 -17.17 -22.50 2.52
CA GLU A 57 -18.23 -23.53 2.63
C GLU A 57 -17.84 -24.62 3.63
N GLU A 58 -16.64 -25.20 3.48
CA GLU A 58 -16.13 -26.23 4.40
C GLU A 58 -15.98 -25.69 5.83
N ALA A 59 -15.52 -24.44 5.97
CA ALA A 59 -15.41 -23.78 7.27
C ALA A 59 -16.78 -23.61 7.94
N ILE A 60 -17.81 -23.20 7.21
CA ILE A 60 -19.18 -23.05 7.74
C ILE A 60 -19.67 -24.41 8.26
N GLU A 61 -19.50 -25.49 7.50
CA GLU A 61 -19.92 -26.84 7.93
C GLU A 61 -19.25 -27.25 9.25
N HIS A 62 -17.94 -27.05 9.40
CA HIS A 62 -17.25 -27.40 10.64
C HIS A 62 -17.59 -26.46 11.80
N ILE A 63 -17.78 -25.16 11.57
CA ILE A 63 -18.16 -24.21 12.63
C ILE A 63 -19.61 -24.45 13.09
N GLU A 64 -20.52 -24.86 12.19
CA GLU A 64 -21.87 -25.30 12.57
C GLU A 64 -21.83 -26.55 13.45
N GLN A 65 -20.96 -27.53 13.13
CA GLN A 65 -20.74 -28.67 14.00
C GLN A 65 -20.16 -28.24 15.35
N ALA A 66 -19.24 -27.26 15.36
CA ALA A 66 -18.71 -26.69 16.61
C ALA A 66 -19.84 -26.11 17.47
N LEU A 67 -20.81 -25.45 16.85
CA LEU A 67 -21.96 -24.84 17.53
C LEU A 67 -22.89 -25.88 18.16
N GLN A 68 -23.02 -27.05 17.55
CA GLN A 68 -23.81 -28.17 18.08
C GLN A 68 -23.16 -28.80 19.32
N VAL A 69 -21.84 -28.79 19.38
CA VAL A 69 -21.05 -29.35 20.49
C VAL A 69 -20.77 -28.31 21.59
N ALA A 70 -20.84 -27.01 21.27
CA ALA A 70 -20.54 -25.94 22.21
C ALA A 70 -21.60 -25.84 23.32
N GLU A 71 -21.15 -25.96 24.57
CA GLU A 71 -21.99 -25.78 25.75
C GLU A 71 -21.96 -24.33 26.28
N VAL A 72 -23.04 -23.92 26.95
CA VAL A 72 -23.10 -22.64 27.66
C VAL A 72 -22.08 -22.67 28.82
N GLY A 73 -21.04 -21.82 28.74
CA GLY A 73 -19.94 -21.79 29.71
C GLY A 73 -18.75 -22.72 29.40
N GLY A 74 -18.78 -23.44 28.26
CA GLY A 74 -17.65 -24.22 27.74
C GLY A 74 -16.54 -23.35 27.12
N ARG A 75 -15.45 -23.98 26.64
CA ARG A 75 -14.36 -23.31 25.89
C ARG A 75 -14.10 -24.02 24.55
N PRO A 76 -14.13 -23.34 23.40
CA PRO A 76 -14.67 -21.98 23.22
C PRO A 76 -16.14 -21.96 23.63
N ASP A 77 -16.59 -20.84 24.17
CA ASP A 77 -18.00 -20.69 24.52
C ASP A 77 -18.84 -20.59 23.24
N ARG A 78 -20.15 -20.82 23.38
CA ARG A 78 -21.11 -20.74 22.28
C ARG A 78 -21.08 -19.40 21.52
N ILE A 79 -20.86 -18.27 22.22
CA ILE A 79 -20.86 -16.93 21.63
C ILE A 79 -19.66 -16.73 20.72
N SER A 80 -18.49 -17.21 21.13
CA SER A 80 -17.28 -17.21 20.32
C SER A 80 -17.48 -17.99 19.01
N VAL A 81 -18.17 -19.15 19.07
CA VAL A 81 -18.48 -19.94 17.87
C VAL A 81 -19.49 -19.21 16.97
N LEU A 82 -20.55 -18.62 17.53
CA LEU A 82 -21.53 -17.84 16.77
C LEU A 82 -20.90 -16.65 16.06
N TYR A 83 -19.97 -15.94 16.72
CA TYR A 83 -19.25 -14.83 16.09
C TYR A 83 -18.51 -15.28 14.83
N TRP A 84 -17.73 -16.36 14.93
CA TRP A 84 -17.00 -16.89 13.77
C TRP A 84 -17.89 -17.49 12.69
N LEU A 85 -19.06 -18.02 13.05
CA LEU A 85 -20.06 -18.44 12.08
C LEU A 85 -20.65 -17.24 11.31
N GLY A 86 -20.84 -16.12 12.00
CA GLY A 86 -21.21 -14.83 11.38
C GLY A 86 -20.15 -14.33 10.42
N VAL A 87 -18.87 -14.35 10.83
CA VAL A 87 -17.72 -14.00 9.98
C VAL A 87 -17.68 -14.89 8.74
N ALA A 88 -17.74 -16.22 8.91
CA ALA A 88 -17.66 -17.17 7.80
C ALA A 88 -18.75 -16.94 6.75
N ASN A 89 -19.99 -16.69 7.20
CA ASN A 89 -21.12 -16.40 6.31
C ASN A 89 -21.00 -15.04 5.61
N LEU A 90 -20.51 -14.00 6.31
CA LEU A 90 -20.29 -12.69 5.70
C LEU A 90 -19.18 -12.75 4.63
N ARG A 91 -18.10 -13.48 4.90
CA ARG A 91 -16.99 -13.67 3.97
C ARG A 91 -17.37 -14.56 2.78
N LEU A 92 -18.21 -15.57 2.97
CA LEU A 92 -18.84 -16.28 1.85
C LEU A 92 -19.67 -15.33 0.98
N ALA A 93 -20.50 -14.47 1.61
CA ALA A 93 -21.32 -13.50 0.87
C ALA A 93 -20.44 -12.53 0.06
N GLU A 94 -19.32 -12.08 0.59
CA GLU A 94 -18.34 -11.31 -0.16
C GLU A 94 -17.77 -12.11 -1.34
N THR A 95 -17.35 -13.35 -1.12
CA THR A 95 -16.78 -14.19 -2.18
C THR A 95 -17.77 -14.37 -3.33
N GLU A 96 -19.06 -14.59 -3.02
CA GLU A 96 -20.13 -14.75 -4.02
C GLU A 96 -20.53 -13.45 -4.73
N ASN A 97 -20.30 -12.28 -4.11
CA ASN A 97 -20.77 -11.01 -4.63
C ASN A 97 -19.62 -10.07 -5.04
N CYS A 98 -18.77 -9.66 -4.10
CA CYS A 98 -17.66 -8.76 -4.37
C CYS A 98 -16.62 -9.43 -5.29
N CYS A 99 -16.14 -10.63 -4.91
CA CYS A 99 -15.09 -11.30 -5.70
C CYS A 99 -15.66 -11.85 -7.02
N ALA A 100 -16.82 -12.53 -6.98
CA ALA A 100 -17.33 -13.16 -8.19
C ALA A 100 -17.82 -12.17 -9.26
N ARG A 101 -18.26 -10.96 -8.86
CA ARG A 101 -18.80 -9.93 -9.78
C ARG A 101 -17.83 -8.79 -10.05
N ASN A 102 -16.90 -8.48 -9.14
CA ASN A 102 -15.90 -7.41 -9.22
C ASN A 102 -16.43 -6.10 -9.82
N THR A 103 -17.52 -5.56 -9.27
CA THR A 103 -18.12 -4.30 -9.76
C THR A 103 -17.32 -3.09 -9.26
N PRO A 104 -17.42 -1.91 -9.92
CA PRO A 104 -16.75 -0.68 -9.48
C PRO A 104 -17.06 -0.21 -8.04
N GLU A 105 -18.11 -0.73 -7.41
CA GLU A 105 -18.54 -0.36 -6.06
C GLU A 105 -18.46 -1.55 -5.08
N SER A 106 -17.92 -2.69 -5.53
CA SER A 106 -17.79 -3.90 -4.70
C SER A 106 -16.93 -3.62 -3.47
N CYS A 107 -17.48 -3.90 -2.29
CA CYS A 107 -16.78 -3.81 -1.02
C CYS A 107 -16.21 -2.42 -0.67
N ILE A 108 -16.81 -1.34 -1.20
CA ILE A 108 -16.46 0.06 -0.87
C ILE A 108 -17.51 0.66 0.06
N LEU A 109 -17.10 1.16 1.23
CA LEU A 109 -17.97 1.87 2.17
C LEU A 109 -18.32 3.30 1.71
N PRO A 110 -19.53 3.78 2.02
CA PRO A 110 -20.71 2.96 2.36
C PRO A 110 -21.13 2.11 1.15
N ILE A 111 -21.44 0.82 1.39
CA ILE A 111 -21.83 -0.11 0.31
C ILE A 111 -23.16 0.35 -0.28
N ARG A 112 -23.17 0.57 -1.60
CA ARG A 112 -24.31 1.08 -2.35
C ARG A 112 -24.23 0.70 -3.82
N GLY A 113 -25.31 0.97 -4.56
CA GLY A 113 -25.35 0.81 -6.01
C GLY A 113 -25.07 -0.63 -6.43
N THR A 114 -24.12 -0.80 -7.35
CA THR A 114 -23.65 -2.09 -7.87
C THR A 114 -22.84 -2.92 -6.85
N GLY A 115 -22.49 -2.34 -5.69
CA GLY A 115 -21.89 -3.05 -4.56
C GLY A 115 -22.90 -3.81 -3.69
N ILE A 116 -24.22 -3.58 -3.87
CA ILE A 116 -25.26 -4.35 -3.16
C ILE A 116 -25.21 -5.81 -3.61
N HIS A 117 -25.24 -6.71 -2.63
CA HIS A 117 -25.19 -8.15 -2.83
C HIS A 117 -26.49 -8.65 -3.47
N THR A 118 -26.33 -9.51 -4.47
CA THR A 118 -27.42 -10.24 -5.13
C THR A 118 -27.60 -11.64 -4.55
N MET A 119 -26.53 -12.24 -4.04
CA MET A 119 -26.57 -13.47 -3.25
C MET A 119 -26.66 -13.07 -1.78
N GLU A 120 -27.88 -12.96 -1.26
CA GLU A 120 -28.15 -12.36 0.06
C GLU A 120 -28.00 -13.35 1.24
N ASN A 121 -28.00 -14.66 0.97
CA ASN A 121 -28.13 -15.68 2.02
C ASN A 121 -27.01 -15.58 3.06
N GLY A 122 -25.74 -15.46 2.63
CA GLY A 122 -24.62 -15.32 3.55
C GLY A 122 -24.73 -14.07 4.44
N SER A 123 -25.07 -12.91 3.87
CA SER A 123 -25.27 -11.68 4.65
C SER A 123 -26.43 -11.80 5.66
N ARG A 124 -27.56 -12.41 5.27
CA ARG A 124 -28.71 -12.60 6.17
C ARG A 124 -28.39 -13.56 7.32
N THR A 125 -27.68 -14.65 7.04
CA THR A 125 -27.22 -15.61 8.06
C THR A 125 -26.21 -14.95 9.00
N ALA A 126 -25.27 -14.15 8.47
CA ALA A 126 -24.33 -13.39 9.29
C ALA A 126 -25.04 -12.43 10.25
N ILE A 127 -26.04 -11.67 9.77
CA ILE A 127 -26.85 -10.77 10.61
C ILE A 127 -27.50 -11.52 11.77
N ALA A 128 -28.07 -12.72 11.52
CA ALA A 128 -28.71 -13.51 12.57
C ALA A 128 -27.71 -13.92 13.67
N HIS A 129 -26.53 -14.41 13.28
CA HIS A 129 -25.50 -14.82 14.23
C HIS A 129 -24.92 -13.65 15.01
N PHE A 130 -24.59 -12.53 14.34
CA PHE A 130 -24.12 -11.34 15.04
C PHE A 130 -25.18 -10.79 16.00
N GLY A 131 -26.46 -10.82 15.63
CA GLY A 131 -27.57 -10.44 16.52
C GLY A 131 -27.60 -11.25 17.82
N GLU A 132 -27.39 -12.57 17.76
CA GLU A 132 -27.28 -13.42 18.95
C GLU A 132 -26.05 -13.07 19.80
N VAL A 133 -24.90 -12.82 19.16
CA VAL A 133 -23.66 -12.41 19.84
C VAL A 133 -23.86 -11.11 20.60
N ILE A 134 -24.47 -10.10 19.96
CA ILE A 134 -24.70 -8.78 20.55
C ILE A 134 -25.66 -8.88 21.73
N ALA A 135 -26.75 -9.67 21.60
CA ALA A 135 -27.73 -9.86 22.68
C ALA A 135 -27.14 -10.57 23.91
N ALA A 136 -26.10 -11.39 23.72
CA ALA A 136 -25.50 -12.19 24.78
C ALA A 136 -24.24 -11.57 25.42
N THR A 137 -23.77 -10.43 24.93
CA THR A 137 -22.50 -9.80 25.37
C THR A 137 -22.71 -8.39 25.91
N PRO A 138 -21.87 -7.92 26.85
CA PRO A 138 -21.91 -6.52 27.29
C PRO A 138 -21.66 -5.56 26.12
N GLY A 139 -22.43 -4.47 26.04
CA GLY A 139 -22.39 -3.54 24.90
C GLY A 139 -21.04 -2.86 24.62
N ASN A 140 -20.16 -2.78 25.62
CA ASN A 140 -18.82 -2.21 25.51
C ASN A 140 -17.71 -3.28 25.50
N SER A 141 -18.06 -4.57 25.41
CA SER A 141 -17.07 -5.63 25.23
C SER A 141 -16.59 -5.67 23.79
N GLU A 142 -15.33 -6.04 23.59
CA GLU A 142 -14.69 -6.19 22.28
C GLU A 142 -15.55 -7.02 21.31
N THR A 143 -15.99 -8.21 21.73
CA THR A 143 -16.84 -9.09 20.90
C THR A 143 -18.14 -8.41 20.47
N ASN A 144 -18.77 -7.62 21.33
CA ASN A 144 -20.00 -6.90 21.00
C ASN A 144 -19.74 -5.80 19.95
N VAL A 145 -18.67 -5.02 20.15
CA VAL A 145 -18.27 -3.94 19.25
C VAL A 145 -17.94 -4.49 17.87
N ARG A 146 -17.16 -5.56 17.78
CA ARG A 146 -16.84 -6.27 16.52
C ARG A 146 -18.11 -6.76 15.82
N ALA A 147 -18.98 -7.45 16.55
CA ALA A 147 -20.23 -7.99 15.98
C ALA A 147 -21.17 -6.88 15.49
N ARG A 148 -21.29 -5.75 16.22
CA ARG A 148 -22.11 -4.60 15.79
C ARG A 148 -21.56 -3.96 14.52
N TRP A 149 -20.25 -3.81 14.41
CA TRP A 149 -19.60 -3.29 13.20
C TRP A 149 -19.90 -4.16 11.98
N LEU A 150 -19.60 -5.46 12.07
CA LEU A 150 -19.84 -6.41 10.98
C LEU A 150 -21.33 -6.57 10.64
N LEU A 151 -22.22 -6.48 11.64
CA LEU A 151 -23.67 -6.47 11.42
C LEU A 151 -24.12 -5.25 10.61
N ASN A 152 -23.63 -4.05 10.92
CA ASN A 152 -24.01 -2.84 10.16
C ASN A 152 -23.49 -2.93 8.71
N ILE A 153 -22.27 -3.44 8.49
CA ILE A 153 -21.76 -3.74 7.15
C ILE A 153 -22.66 -4.75 6.44
N ALA A 154 -23.05 -5.84 7.09
CA ALA A 154 -23.93 -6.85 6.48
C ALA A 154 -25.29 -6.25 6.07
N TYR A 155 -25.88 -5.34 6.86
CA TYR A 155 -27.07 -4.60 6.44
C TYR A 155 -26.82 -3.67 5.23
N MET A 156 -25.65 -3.04 5.13
CA MET A 156 -25.28 -2.27 3.93
C MET A 156 -25.16 -3.15 2.69
N THR A 157 -24.62 -4.37 2.83
CA THR A 157 -24.54 -5.32 1.70
C THR A 157 -25.92 -5.65 1.12
N LEU A 158 -26.98 -5.57 1.92
CA LEU A 158 -28.36 -5.82 1.51
C LEU A 158 -29.09 -4.55 1.04
N GLY A 159 -28.46 -3.38 1.09
CA GLY A 159 -29.11 -2.09 0.84
C GLY A 159 -30.17 -1.73 1.90
N GLU A 160 -30.09 -2.33 3.09
CA GLU A 160 -31.05 -2.18 4.17
C GLU A 160 -30.55 -1.18 5.25
N PHE A 161 -29.30 -0.73 5.22
CA PHE A 161 -28.78 0.30 6.12
C PHE A 161 -29.25 1.72 5.74
N PRO A 162 -29.59 2.61 6.71
CA PRO A 162 -29.64 2.35 8.14
C PRO A 162 -30.99 1.82 8.63
N SER A 163 -32.06 1.91 7.82
CA SER A 163 -33.44 1.72 8.29
C SER A 163 -33.80 0.30 8.69
N GLY A 164 -33.06 -0.71 8.20
CA GLY A 164 -33.22 -2.12 8.55
C GLY A 164 -32.45 -2.55 9.79
N VAL A 165 -31.52 -1.74 10.29
CA VAL A 165 -30.74 -2.08 11.49
C VAL A 165 -31.57 -1.79 12.75
N PRO A 166 -31.67 -2.73 13.72
CA PRO A 166 -32.27 -2.45 15.02
C PRO A 166 -31.63 -1.24 15.71
N ALA A 167 -32.43 -0.37 16.31
CA ALA A 167 -31.97 0.92 16.83
C ALA A 167 -30.87 0.78 17.90
N GLU A 168 -30.91 -0.29 18.68
CA GLU A 168 -29.91 -0.63 19.70
C GLU A 168 -28.57 -1.10 19.11
N TYR A 169 -28.54 -1.54 17.85
CA TYR A 169 -27.33 -2.05 17.17
C TYR A 169 -26.78 -1.06 16.14
N LEU A 170 -27.60 -0.09 15.74
CA LEU A 170 -27.27 0.91 14.72
C LEU A 170 -26.03 1.72 15.13
N ILE A 171 -25.04 1.74 14.22
CA ILE A 171 -23.95 2.72 14.26
C ILE A 171 -24.48 4.01 13.64
N ASP A 172 -24.11 5.15 14.24
CA ASP A 172 -24.53 6.48 13.77
C ASP A 172 -24.24 6.63 12.27
N PRO A 173 -25.28 6.79 11.40
CA PRO A 173 -25.08 6.91 9.96
C PRO A 173 -24.15 8.05 9.55
N ALA A 174 -23.98 9.07 10.41
CA ALA A 174 -23.04 10.16 10.17
C ALA A 174 -21.58 9.68 10.04
N TYR A 175 -21.20 8.55 10.67
CA TYR A 175 -19.85 7.98 10.52
C TYR A 175 -19.56 7.53 9.08
N PHE A 176 -20.57 7.06 8.35
CA PHE A 176 -20.44 6.59 6.97
C PHE A 176 -20.65 7.71 5.94
N THR A 177 -20.48 8.96 6.38
CA THR A 177 -20.51 10.15 5.55
C THR A 177 -19.26 10.98 5.83
N SER A 178 -18.82 11.80 4.87
CA SER A 178 -17.74 12.76 5.11
C SER A 178 -18.33 14.12 5.48
N GLY A 179 -17.65 14.82 6.39
CA GLY A 179 -18.03 16.19 6.77
C GLY A 179 -17.91 17.17 5.59
N ASP A 180 -16.96 16.92 4.70
CA ASP A 180 -16.76 17.68 3.46
C ASP A 180 -17.28 16.91 2.25
N SER A 181 -17.79 17.66 1.27
CA SER A 181 -18.09 17.12 -0.05
C SER A 181 -16.80 16.90 -0.83
N PHE A 182 -16.65 15.73 -1.44
CA PHE A 182 -15.55 15.43 -2.34
C PHE A 182 -16.08 14.62 -3.54
N PRO A 183 -15.57 14.84 -4.77
CA PRO A 183 -15.94 14.03 -5.92
C PRO A 183 -15.65 12.55 -5.67
N ARG A 184 -16.54 11.67 -6.16
CA ARG A 184 -16.33 10.23 -6.05
C ARG A 184 -15.49 9.73 -7.23
N PHE A 185 -14.44 9.00 -6.92
CA PHE A 185 -13.56 8.34 -7.89
C PHE A 185 -14.17 6.99 -8.28
N LYS A 186 -13.95 6.57 -9.52
CA LYS A 186 -14.52 5.31 -10.03
C LYS A 186 -13.45 4.24 -10.05
N ASN A 187 -13.73 3.09 -9.44
CA ASN A 187 -12.87 1.93 -9.65
C ASN A 187 -13.09 1.36 -11.06
N ILE A 188 -12.08 1.40 -11.91
CA ILE A 188 -12.14 0.93 -13.30
C ILE A 188 -11.02 -0.09 -13.61
N SER A 189 -10.41 -0.70 -12.60
CA SER A 189 -9.29 -1.65 -12.78
C SER A 189 -9.61 -2.78 -13.76
N GLU A 190 -10.78 -3.40 -13.63
CA GLU A 190 -11.24 -4.47 -14.53
C GLU A 190 -11.33 -3.99 -15.99
N ARG A 191 -11.89 -2.78 -16.21
CA ARG A 191 -12.03 -2.18 -17.55
C ARG A 191 -10.68 -2.01 -18.23
N LEU A 192 -9.65 -1.65 -17.45
CA LEU A 192 -8.32 -1.35 -17.94
C LEU A 192 -7.42 -2.59 -18.06
N GLY A 193 -7.87 -3.78 -17.64
CA GLY A 193 -7.04 -4.98 -17.63
C GLY A 193 -6.04 -5.04 -16.47
N LEU A 194 -6.32 -4.30 -15.40
CA LEU A 194 -5.47 -4.16 -14.21
C LEU A 194 -5.99 -4.95 -12.98
N GLY A 195 -7.14 -5.61 -13.11
CA GLY A 195 -7.77 -6.41 -12.05
C GLY A 195 -7.03 -7.73 -11.76
N THR A 196 -5.83 -7.66 -11.20
CA THR A 196 -5.15 -8.87 -10.68
C THR A 196 -5.85 -9.33 -9.42
N PHE A 197 -6.17 -10.62 -9.32
CA PHE A 197 -6.64 -11.25 -8.10
C PHE A 197 -5.46 -11.86 -7.33
N SER A 198 -4.98 -11.20 -6.29
CA SER A 198 -3.75 -11.56 -5.55
C SER A 198 -3.93 -11.47 -4.04
N CYS A 199 -2.96 -12.01 -3.29
CA CYS A 199 -2.75 -11.66 -1.89
C CYS A 199 -1.95 -10.35 -1.80
N ALA A 200 -1.66 -9.88 -0.58
CA ALA A 200 -0.87 -8.67 -0.34
C ALA A 200 0.39 -8.57 -1.22
N GLY A 201 0.75 -7.40 -1.70
CA GLY A 201 1.93 -7.17 -2.53
C GLY A 201 2.27 -5.69 -2.65
N GLY A 202 3.31 -5.41 -3.44
CA GLY A 202 3.71 -4.05 -3.79
C GLY A 202 3.32 -3.66 -5.20
N VAL A 203 3.28 -2.35 -5.46
CA VAL A 203 3.10 -1.74 -6.78
C VAL A 203 4.19 -0.71 -7.06
N ILE A 204 4.64 -0.62 -8.31
CA ILE A 204 5.44 0.51 -8.82
C ILE A 204 4.87 0.96 -10.16
N ILE A 205 4.79 2.27 -10.37
CA ILE A 205 4.30 2.87 -11.60
C ILE A 205 5.38 3.80 -12.16
N ASP A 206 5.84 3.54 -13.38
CA ASP A 206 6.75 4.42 -14.09
C ASP A 206 6.80 4.06 -15.59
N ASP A 207 7.53 4.83 -16.37
CA ASP A 207 7.74 4.63 -17.82
C ASP A 207 8.90 3.64 -18.05
N PHE A 208 8.62 2.33 -17.91
CA PHE A 208 9.66 1.28 -17.95
C PHE A 208 10.23 1.00 -19.35
N ASP A 209 9.49 1.34 -20.40
CA ASP A 209 9.94 1.17 -21.80
C ASP A 209 10.27 2.49 -22.52
N ASN A 210 10.27 3.61 -21.79
CA ASN A 210 10.58 4.96 -22.27
C ASN A 210 9.70 5.40 -23.47
N ASP A 211 8.47 4.89 -23.57
CA ASP A 211 7.50 5.32 -24.58
C ASP A 211 6.70 6.58 -24.18
N GLY A 212 6.85 6.99 -22.91
CA GLY A 212 6.27 8.18 -22.32
C GLY A 212 4.93 7.97 -21.64
N ASP A 213 4.32 6.78 -21.76
CA ASP A 213 3.15 6.34 -21.02
C ASP A 213 3.57 5.54 -19.78
N PHE A 214 2.80 5.65 -18.69
CA PHE A 214 3.16 4.97 -17.44
C PHE A 214 2.67 3.53 -17.46
N ASP A 215 3.59 2.60 -17.15
CA ASP A 215 3.36 1.18 -16.96
C ASP A 215 3.19 0.85 -15.48
N VAL A 216 2.63 -0.33 -15.19
CA VAL A 216 2.38 -0.78 -13.81
C VAL A 216 3.05 -2.13 -13.57
N VAL A 217 3.81 -2.27 -12.49
CA VAL A 217 4.31 -3.57 -12.02
C VAL A 217 3.71 -3.87 -10.66
N VAL A 218 3.17 -5.08 -10.50
CA VAL A 218 2.64 -5.59 -9.22
C VAL A 218 3.27 -6.91 -8.85
N SER A 219 3.41 -7.12 -7.54
CA SER A 219 3.91 -8.35 -6.93
C SER A 219 2.82 -9.03 -6.10
N ASP A 220 3.13 -10.21 -5.55
CA ASP A 220 2.22 -11.02 -4.74
C ASP A 220 3.02 -11.68 -3.62
N SER A 221 2.58 -11.56 -2.38
CA SER A 221 3.24 -12.14 -1.21
C SER A 221 3.15 -13.66 -1.20
N ASP A 222 2.16 -14.27 -1.88
CA ASP A 222 2.16 -15.71 -2.13
C ASP A 222 3.46 -16.08 -2.87
N PRO A 223 4.33 -16.95 -2.32
CA PRO A 223 5.55 -17.36 -3.00
C PRO A 223 5.33 -18.10 -4.33
N ARG A 224 4.07 -18.40 -4.68
CA ARG A 224 3.62 -18.98 -5.95
C ARG A 224 3.08 -17.93 -6.92
N GLY A 225 2.75 -16.74 -6.42
CA GLY A 225 2.23 -15.61 -7.18
C GLY A 225 3.26 -15.10 -8.17
N GLN A 226 2.83 -14.78 -9.38
CA GLN A 226 3.70 -14.34 -10.48
C GLN A 226 3.85 -12.82 -10.41
N LEU A 227 5.08 -12.29 -10.47
CA LEU A 227 5.34 -10.87 -10.69
C LEU A 227 4.80 -10.46 -12.07
N ARG A 228 4.09 -9.33 -12.17
CA ARG A 228 3.38 -8.92 -13.39
C ARG A 228 3.78 -7.52 -13.80
N LEU A 229 4.10 -7.35 -15.08
CA LEU A 229 4.23 -6.06 -15.74
C LEU A 229 3.00 -5.85 -16.63
N TYR A 230 2.37 -4.70 -16.48
CA TYR A 230 1.25 -4.21 -17.27
C TYR A 230 1.74 -3.04 -18.09
N ARG A 231 1.91 -3.26 -19.39
CA ARG A 231 2.33 -2.20 -20.31
C ARG A 231 1.12 -1.40 -20.76
N ASN A 232 1.22 -0.08 -20.69
CA ASN A 232 0.19 0.83 -21.16
C ASN A 232 0.09 0.77 -22.68
N THR A 233 -1.14 0.77 -23.19
CA THR A 233 -1.41 0.78 -24.64
C THR A 233 -2.26 2.00 -25.03
N GLY A 234 -2.27 3.00 -24.16
CA GLY A 234 -3.08 4.19 -24.27
C GLY A 234 -4.56 3.88 -24.09
N LYS A 235 -5.37 4.26 -25.09
CA LYS A 235 -6.85 4.17 -24.99
C LYS A 235 -7.41 2.77 -24.78
N ALA A 236 -6.62 1.74 -25.10
CA ALA A 236 -7.01 0.34 -24.94
C ALA A 236 -6.77 -0.21 -23.52
N GLY A 237 -6.21 0.60 -22.61
CA GLY A 237 -5.84 0.18 -21.25
C GLY A 237 -4.48 -0.51 -21.24
N PHE A 238 -4.35 -1.59 -20.47
CA PHE A 238 -3.09 -2.27 -20.20
C PHE A 238 -3.09 -3.69 -20.75
N ILE A 239 -1.90 -4.15 -21.15
CA ILE A 239 -1.68 -5.55 -21.47
C ILE A 239 -0.63 -6.15 -20.55
N GLU A 240 -0.89 -7.36 -20.08
CA GLU A 240 0.06 -8.10 -19.25
C GLU A 240 1.22 -8.66 -20.10
N GLU A 241 2.46 -8.34 -19.74
CA GLU A 241 3.68 -8.79 -20.41
C GLU A 241 4.60 -9.54 -19.43
N ILE A 242 4.33 -10.83 -19.18
CA ILE A 242 5.20 -11.66 -18.33
C ILE A 242 6.30 -12.34 -19.14
N GLU A 243 5.91 -13.11 -20.16
CA GLU A 243 6.85 -13.90 -20.98
C GLU A 243 7.73 -12.99 -21.85
N LYS A 244 7.12 -11.98 -22.46
CA LYS A 244 7.82 -11.00 -23.31
C LYS A 244 8.86 -10.22 -22.51
N ALA A 245 8.52 -9.84 -21.27
CA ALA A 245 9.43 -9.12 -20.39
C ALA A 245 10.46 -10.01 -19.67
N ASN A 246 10.46 -11.32 -19.93
CA ASN A 246 11.33 -12.29 -19.27
C ASN A 246 11.14 -12.36 -17.72
N LEU A 247 9.89 -12.18 -17.26
CA LEU A 247 9.54 -12.21 -15.83
C LEU A 247 9.01 -13.56 -15.34
N LYS A 248 8.75 -14.51 -16.26
CA LYS A 248 8.15 -15.81 -15.92
C LYS A 248 9.00 -16.56 -14.89
N GLY A 249 8.38 -16.98 -13.79
CA GLY A 249 9.04 -17.76 -12.74
C GLY A 249 9.75 -16.91 -11.68
N LEU A 250 9.76 -15.58 -11.84
CA LEU A 250 10.08 -14.65 -10.75
C LEU A 250 8.84 -14.52 -9.88
N TYR A 251 8.66 -15.50 -8.99
CA TYR A 251 7.52 -15.57 -8.09
C TYR A 251 7.71 -14.78 -6.81
N GLY A 252 6.61 -14.44 -6.15
CA GLY A 252 6.59 -13.79 -4.86
C GLY A 252 7.08 -12.34 -4.91
N GLY A 253 6.79 -11.61 -3.84
CA GLY A 253 7.21 -10.23 -3.64
C GLY A 253 6.22 -9.57 -2.69
N LEU A 254 6.70 -9.17 -1.52
CA LEU A 254 5.86 -8.41 -0.58
C LEU A 254 5.84 -6.93 -0.96
N ASN A 255 6.95 -6.43 -1.54
CA ASN A 255 7.11 -5.03 -1.90
C ASN A 255 8.04 -4.90 -3.13
N LEU A 256 7.93 -3.78 -3.84
CA LEU A 256 8.67 -3.40 -5.04
C LEU A 256 9.18 -1.97 -4.91
N VAL A 257 10.40 -1.70 -5.39
CA VAL A 257 10.91 -0.34 -5.57
C VAL A 257 11.67 -0.22 -6.89
N GLN A 258 11.45 0.87 -7.63
CA GLN A 258 12.11 1.15 -8.90
C GLN A 258 13.25 2.18 -8.76
N ALA A 259 14.29 2.02 -9.57
CA ALA A 259 15.40 2.96 -9.73
C ALA A 259 16.21 2.63 -11.00
N ASP A 260 16.88 3.62 -11.60
CA ASP A 260 17.94 3.39 -12.59
C ASP A 260 19.28 3.27 -11.85
N PHE A 261 19.59 2.07 -11.34
CA PHE A 261 20.72 1.91 -10.40
C PHE A 261 22.10 1.96 -11.10
N ASN A 262 22.13 1.73 -12.41
CA ASN A 262 23.36 1.70 -13.22
C ASN A 262 23.49 2.93 -14.15
N ASN A 263 22.62 3.92 -14.00
CA ASN A 263 22.61 5.19 -14.72
C ASN A 263 22.49 5.05 -16.26
N ASP A 264 21.90 3.95 -16.74
CA ASP A 264 21.82 3.62 -18.18
C ASP A 264 20.58 4.22 -18.89
N GLY A 265 19.68 4.84 -18.14
CA GLY A 265 18.46 5.47 -18.63
C GLY A 265 17.22 4.58 -18.59
N TRP A 266 17.32 3.36 -18.06
CA TRP A 266 16.21 2.42 -17.95
C TRP A 266 15.94 2.08 -16.49
N LEU A 267 14.68 2.19 -16.07
CA LEU A 267 14.32 1.89 -14.69
C LEU A 267 14.33 0.38 -14.44
N ASP A 268 15.05 -0.01 -13.40
CA ASP A 268 15.21 -1.36 -12.88
C ASP A 268 14.25 -1.61 -11.71
N LEU A 269 14.10 -2.89 -11.33
CA LEU A 269 13.18 -3.31 -10.28
C LEU A 269 13.91 -4.04 -9.17
N PHE A 270 13.68 -3.64 -7.92
CA PHE A 270 14.05 -4.44 -6.76
C PHE A 270 12.80 -5.06 -6.13
N VAL A 271 12.84 -6.38 -5.92
CA VAL A 271 11.72 -7.17 -5.36
C VAL A 271 12.11 -7.67 -3.97
N ALA A 272 11.44 -7.15 -2.95
CA ALA A 272 11.61 -7.56 -1.56
C ALA A 272 10.71 -8.76 -1.24
N ARG A 273 11.26 -9.80 -0.57
CA ARG A 273 10.55 -11.06 -0.31
C ARG A 273 10.65 -11.52 1.14
N GLY A 274 9.65 -12.29 1.52
CA GLY A 274 9.71 -13.14 2.71
C GLY A 274 9.36 -12.44 4.03
N GLY A 275 9.07 -11.14 4.00
CA GLY A 275 8.42 -10.46 5.13
C GLY A 275 7.17 -11.21 5.60
N TRP A 276 6.88 -11.11 6.88
CA TRP A 276 5.80 -11.75 7.64
C TRP A 276 5.93 -13.26 7.85
N PHE A 277 6.72 -13.97 7.03
CA PHE A 277 6.83 -15.43 7.12
C PHE A 277 7.80 -15.93 8.19
N LYS A 278 8.40 -15.01 8.99
CA LYS A 278 9.30 -15.32 10.10
C LYS A 278 10.42 -16.27 9.66
N GLY A 279 10.53 -17.44 10.29
CA GLY A 279 11.55 -18.44 9.99
C GLY A 279 11.49 -19.01 8.57
N GLU A 280 10.30 -19.03 7.97
CA GLU A 280 10.08 -19.47 6.58
C GLU A 280 10.35 -18.34 5.57
N GLY A 281 10.62 -17.12 6.03
CA GLY A 281 10.75 -15.93 5.19
C GLY A 281 12.13 -15.68 4.60
N ARG A 282 13.09 -16.61 4.72
CA ARG A 282 14.43 -16.45 4.14
C ARG A 282 14.40 -16.73 2.64
N HIS A 283 13.66 -15.90 1.93
CA HIS A 283 13.57 -15.91 0.47
C HIS A 283 14.58 -14.89 -0.06
N PRO A 284 15.29 -15.19 -1.17
CA PRO A 284 16.19 -14.20 -1.76
C PRO A 284 15.37 -13.09 -2.44
N ASN A 285 15.78 -11.84 -2.23
CA ASN A 285 15.30 -10.70 -2.99
C ASN A 285 15.76 -10.80 -4.45
N SER A 286 15.21 -9.97 -5.35
CA SER A 286 15.68 -9.88 -6.74
C SER A 286 16.01 -8.44 -7.12
N LEU A 287 17.16 -8.23 -7.77
CA LEU A 287 17.45 -7.04 -8.57
C LEU A 287 17.31 -7.40 -10.04
N LEU A 288 16.31 -6.82 -10.70
CA LEU A 288 15.96 -7.06 -12.08
C LEU A 288 16.39 -5.87 -12.93
N ARG A 289 17.49 -6.04 -13.67
CA ARG A 289 18.01 -5.00 -14.56
C ARG A 289 17.18 -4.93 -15.84
N ASN A 290 16.70 -3.75 -16.19
CA ASN A 290 16.03 -3.48 -17.45
C ASN A 290 17.08 -3.46 -18.58
N ASN A 291 16.84 -4.20 -19.66
CA ASN A 291 17.81 -4.30 -20.77
C ASN A 291 17.60 -3.22 -21.84
N GLY A 292 16.56 -2.38 -21.72
CA GLY A 292 16.20 -1.36 -22.70
C GLY A 292 15.59 -1.89 -24.01
N ASP A 293 15.24 -3.17 -24.05
CA ASP A 293 14.58 -3.85 -25.16
C ASP A 293 13.20 -4.43 -24.78
N GLY A 294 12.66 -3.97 -23.66
CA GLY A 294 11.41 -4.46 -23.06
C GLY A 294 11.56 -5.76 -22.27
N THR A 295 12.79 -6.19 -21.97
CA THR A 295 13.06 -7.38 -21.15
C THR A 295 13.87 -7.06 -19.89
N PHE A 296 13.74 -7.90 -18.86
CA PHE A 296 14.50 -7.80 -17.62
C PHE A 296 15.45 -8.99 -17.43
N THR A 297 16.58 -8.74 -16.78
CA THR A 297 17.56 -9.75 -16.36
C THR A 297 17.70 -9.74 -14.84
N ASP A 298 17.48 -10.87 -14.16
CA ASP A 298 17.83 -10.99 -12.73
C ASP A 298 19.36 -11.05 -12.57
N ILE A 299 19.92 -10.02 -11.93
CA ILE A 299 21.37 -9.86 -11.72
C ILE A 299 21.78 -10.05 -10.26
N THR A 300 20.85 -10.43 -9.38
CA THR A 300 21.01 -10.44 -7.91
C THR A 300 22.28 -11.15 -7.45
N LEU A 301 22.58 -12.32 -8.03
CA LEU A 301 23.76 -13.11 -7.69
C LEU A 301 25.06 -12.41 -8.09
N ARG A 302 25.13 -11.86 -9.32
CA ARG A 302 26.34 -11.18 -9.81
C ARG A 302 26.55 -9.81 -9.16
N ALA A 303 25.45 -9.18 -8.74
CA ALA A 303 25.44 -7.90 -8.05
C ALA A 303 25.91 -8.00 -6.59
N GLY A 304 26.04 -9.22 -6.03
CA GLY A 304 26.45 -9.44 -4.64
C GLY A 304 25.31 -9.35 -3.62
N LEU A 305 24.05 -9.30 -4.06
CA LEU A 305 22.87 -9.11 -3.20
C LEU A 305 22.24 -10.41 -2.69
N ALA A 306 22.68 -11.57 -3.17
CA ALA A 306 22.03 -12.86 -2.88
C ALA A 306 22.63 -13.62 -1.68
N GLU A 307 23.87 -13.32 -1.29
CA GLU A 307 24.64 -14.14 -0.33
C GLU A 307 24.05 -14.14 1.07
N VAL A 308 23.58 -12.97 1.54
CA VAL A 308 22.93 -12.80 2.83
C VAL A 308 21.54 -12.24 2.59
N HIS A 309 20.52 -13.08 2.80
CA HIS A 309 19.12 -12.67 2.71
C HIS A 309 18.36 -13.05 3.98
N HIS A 310 17.47 -12.13 4.35
CA HIS A 310 16.57 -12.18 5.49
C HIS A 310 15.13 -11.96 4.99
N PRO A 311 14.11 -12.28 5.81
CA PRO A 311 12.77 -11.78 5.58
C PRO A 311 12.82 -10.27 5.35
N THR A 312 12.38 -9.80 4.18
CA THR A 312 12.48 -8.40 3.77
C THR A 312 11.09 -7.85 3.48
N GLN A 313 10.76 -6.71 4.08
CA GLN A 313 9.51 -5.98 3.80
C GLN A 313 9.75 -4.72 2.97
N THR A 314 10.88 -4.03 3.17
CA THR A 314 11.06 -2.68 2.64
C THR A 314 12.49 -2.46 2.17
N ALA A 315 12.64 -1.59 1.19
CA ALA A 315 13.91 -1.11 0.69
C ALA A 315 13.73 0.29 0.11
N SER A 316 14.81 1.07 0.01
CA SER A 316 14.77 2.39 -0.62
C SER A 316 16.13 2.76 -1.19
N TRP A 317 16.10 3.52 -2.30
CA TRP A 317 17.28 3.95 -3.05
C TRP A 317 17.65 5.40 -2.69
N SER A 318 18.95 5.67 -2.54
CA SER A 318 19.50 7.01 -2.42
C SER A 318 20.98 7.01 -2.74
N ASP A 319 21.51 8.15 -3.17
CA ASP A 319 22.94 8.39 -3.35
C ASP A 319 23.47 9.01 -2.05
N TYR A 320 23.80 8.18 -1.05
CA TYR A 320 24.03 8.67 0.32
C TYR A 320 25.42 9.32 0.48
N ASP A 321 26.38 8.97 -0.38
CA ASP A 321 27.73 9.53 -0.37
C ASP A 321 27.99 10.57 -1.48
N LEU A 322 26.94 10.90 -2.26
CA LEU A 322 26.94 11.90 -3.34
C LEU A 322 27.97 11.62 -4.43
N ASP A 323 28.16 10.34 -4.77
CA ASP A 323 29.09 9.91 -5.82
C ASP A 323 28.45 9.79 -7.21
N GLY A 324 27.12 9.92 -7.29
CA GLY A 324 26.33 9.88 -8.52
C GLY A 324 25.69 8.52 -8.80
N ASP A 325 26.04 7.48 -8.05
CA ASP A 325 25.45 6.15 -8.17
C ASP A 325 24.42 5.91 -7.05
N LEU A 326 23.32 5.19 -7.35
CA LEU A 326 22.30 4.90 -6.35
C LEU A 326 22.68 3.71 -5.48
N ASP A 327 22.64 3.92 -4.17
CA ASP A 327 22.80 2.91 -3.14
C ASP A 327 21.45 2.37 -2.67
N LEU A 328 21.47 1.18 -2.07
CA LEU A 328 20.27 0.47 -1.64
C LEU A 328 20.31 0.20 -0.14
N TYR A 329 19.33 0.71 0.61
CA TYR A 329 19.10 0.26 1.98
C TYR A 329 17.94 -0.73 2.04
N VAL A 330 18.15 -1.84 2.75
CA VAL A 330 17.18 -2.94 2.90
C VAL A 330 16.78 -3.07 4.38
N GLY A 331 15.48 -2.92 4.64
CA GLY A 331 14.84 -3.13 5.93
C GLY A 331 14.44 -4.59 6.13
N ASN A 332 15.14 -5.26 7.04
CA ASN A 332 14.92 -6.68 7.32
C ASN A 332 14.00 -6.89 8.52
N GLU A 333 13.23 -7.98 8.46
CA GLU A 333 12.22 -8.35 9.43
C GLU A 333 12.66 -9.48 10.37
N ARG A 334 12.00 -9.55 11.52
CA ARG A 334 12.22 -10.58 12.54
C ARG A 334 11.98 -11.98 11.98
N HIS A 335 12.97 -12.86 12.17
CA HIS A 335 12.78 -14.31 12.05
C HIS A 335 12.76 -14.98 13.43
N SER A 336 13.89 -15.53 13.89
CA SER A 336 14.09 -16.05 15.24
C SER A 336 14.73 -15.01 16.17
N HIS A 337 15.38 -14.00 15.58
CA HIS A 337 15.91 -12.79 16.19
C HIS A 337 15.65 -11.63 15.22
N ASP A 338 15.90 -10.39 15.64
CA ASP A 338 15.89 -9.22 14.76
C ASP A 338 17.20 -9.21 13.95
N PRO A 339 17.18 -9.55 12.64
CA PRO A 339 18.38 -9.48 11.82
C PRO A 339 18.78 -8.02 11.59
N PRO A 340 20.05 -7.75 11.25
CA PRO A 340 20.45 -6.41 10.86
C PRO A 340 19.80 -6.02 9.53
N SER A 341 19.36 -4.76 9.41
CA SER A 341 19.21 -4.09 8.13
C SER A 341 20.57 -3.91 7.43
N GLN A 342 20.52 -3.71 6.11
CA GLN A 342 21.70 -3.69 5.25
C GLN A 342 21.74 -2.42 4.41
N LEU A 343 22.93 -1.85 4.22
CA LEU A 343 23.20 -0.70 3.36
C LEU A 343 24.19 -1.17 2.32
N PHE A 344 23.73 -1.29 1.10
CA PHE A 344 24.48 -1.76 -0.05
C PHE A 344 24.99 -0.55 -0.84
N ARG A 345 26.27 -0.24 -0.67
CA ARG A 345 26.93 0.79 -1.46
C ARG A 345 27.18 0.30 -2.88
N ASN A 346 26.78 1.07 -3.88
CA ASN A 346 27.03 0.77 -5.28
C ASN A 346 28.52 0.97 -5.58
N ASN A 347 29.13 0.03 -6.29
CA ASN A 347 30.55 0.10 -6.62
C ASN A 347 30.82 0.74 -8.01
N GLY A 348 29.77 1.16 -8.73
CA GLY A 348 29.85 1.76 -10.07
C GLY A 348 30.07 0.74 -11.20
N ASP A 349 29.96 -0.56 -10.90
CA ASP A 349 30.18 -1.66 -11.84
C ASP A 349 29.06 -2.73 -11.82
N GLU A 350 27.85 -2.30 -11.45
CA GLU A 350 26.67 -3.14 -11.19
C GLU A 350 26.83 -4.13 -10.03
N THR A 351 27.85 -3.96 -9.16
CA THR A 351 28.02 -4.72 -7.92
C THR A 351 27.84 -3.84 -6.68
N PHE A 352 27.49 -4.48 -5.56
CA PHE A 352 27.23 -3.81 -4.30
C PHE A 352 28.09 -4.35 -3.16
N THR A 353 28.38 -3.49 -2.18
CA THR A 353 29.07 -3.86 -0.94
C THR A 353 28.20 -3.52 0.27
N ASP A 354 27.91 -4.49 1.15
CA ASP A 354 27.22 -4.21 2.41
C ASP A 354 28.15 -3.46 3.38
N VAL A 355 27.85 -2.18 3.61
CA VAL A 355 28.59 -1.25 4.46
C VAL A 355 27.83 -0.89 5.73
N ALA A 356 26.66 -1.48 6.03
CA ALA A 356 25.80 -1.06 7.14
C ALA A 356 26.53 -0.98 8.49
N ARG A 357 27.41 -1.96 8.76
CA ARG A 357 28.19 -2.02 10.01
C ARG A 357 29.22 -0.91 10.12
N VAL A 358 29.89 -0.56 9.03
CA VAL A 358 30.93 0.49 9.04
C VAL A 358 30.30 1.88 8.99
N ALA A 359 29.16 2.02 8.30
CA ALA A 359 28.38 3.24 8.24
C ALA A 359 27.60 3.53 9.54
N GLY A 360 27.33 2.50 10.36
CA GLY A 360 26.64 2.67 11.66
C GLY A 360 25.13 2.48 11.61
N VAL A 361 24.60 1.89 10.53
CA VAL A 361 23.15 1.82 10.22
C VAL A 361 22.57 0.41 10.25
N THR A 362 23.19 -0.55 10.94
CA THR A 362 22.73 -1.97 10.92
C THR A 362 21.29 -2.23 11.41
N ASN A 363 20.59 -1.27 12.01
CA ASN A 363 19.26 -1.41 12.62
C ASN A 363 18.85 -2.85 13.01
N ASN A 364 19.24 -3.30 14.20
CA ASN A 364 18.92 -4.64 14.70
C ASN A 364 17.51 -4.67 15.34
N ARG A 365 16.49 -4.25 14.58
CA ARG A 365 15.09 -4.11 15.01
C ARG A 365 14.16 -4.66 13.92
N PHE A 366 12.88 -4.82 14.25
CA PHE A 366 11.86 -5.31 13.31
C PHE A 366 11.43 -4.19 12.34
N ALA A 367 12.23 -3.95 11.29
CA ALA A 367 12.01 -2.84 10.36
C ALA A 367 10.74 -3.01 9.53
N LYS A 368 9.97 -1.93 9.35
CA LYS A 368 8.73 -1.91 8.55
C LYS A 368 8.76 -0.95 7.38
N ALA A 369 9.43 0.19 7.53
CA ALA A 369 9.66 1.13 6.45
C ALA A 369 11.08 1.71 6.53
N VAL A 370 11.63 2.01 5.35
CA VAL A 370 12.94 2.65 5.16
C VAL A 370 12.71 3.76 4.16
N ILE A 371 13.04 4.99 4.54
CA ILE A 371 12.90 6.16 3.68
C ILE A 371 14.09 7.08 3.82
N TRP A 372 14.50 7.68 2.70
CA TRP A 372 15.59 8.64 2.61
C TRP A 372 15.05 10.06 2.43
N GLY A 373 15.71 11.03 3.06
CA GLY A 373 15.42 12.44 2.89
C GLY A 373 16.46 13.30 3.59
N ASP A 374 16.85 14.39 2.94
CA ASP A 374 17.73 15.41 3.50
C ASP A 374 16.87 16.35 4.37
N TYR A 375 16.70 16.00 5.66
CA TYR A 375 15.73 16.69 6.51
C TYR A 375 16.26 18.03 7.03
N ASP A 376 17.57 18.20 7.15
CA ASP A 376 18.20 19.41 7.69
C ASP A 376 18.76 20.36 6.61
N GLY A 377 18.73 19.96 5.34
CA GLY A 377 19.11 20.79 4.20
C GLY A 377 20.62 20.88 3.97
N ASP A 378 21.40 19.92 4.46
CA ASP A 378 22.86 19.89 4.28
C ASP A 378 23.32 19.23 2.96
N ARG A 379 22.35 18.71 2.18
CA ARG A 379 22.44 17.96 0.92
C ARG A 379 22.77 16.48 1.06
N TYR A 380 23.14 15.99 2.23
CA TYR A 380 23.42 14.58 2.45
C TYR A 380 22.11 13.88 2.86
N PRO A 381 21.63 12.88 2.09
CA PRO A 381 20.39 12.20 2.45
C PRO A 381 20.52 11.47 3.80
N ASP A 382 19.58 11.75 4.70
CA ASP A 382 19.43 11.04 5.96
C ASP A 382 18.47 9.85 5.80
N LEU A 383 18.58 8.89 6.72
CA LEU A 383 17.81 7.65 6.67
C LEU A 383 16.90 7.49 7.88
N TYR A 384 15.60 7.39 7.65
CA TYR A 384 14.65 7.02 8.70
C TYR A 384 14.22 5.55 8.56
N VAL A 385 14.19 4.84 9.69
CA VAL A 385 13.73 3.44 9.74
C VAL A 385 12.66 3.30 10.80
N SER A 386 11.45 2.93 10.35
CA SER A 386 10.35 2.59 11.24
C SER A 386 10.48 1.16 11.76
N ASN A 387 10.13 0.92 13.01
CA ASN A 387 10.23 -0.39 13.64
C ASN A 387 8.93 -0.77 14.35
N PHE A 388 8.58 -2.06 14.28
CA PHE A 388 7.43 -2.61 14.98
C PHE A 388 7.85 -3.17 16.36
N GLY A 389 7.14 -2.76 17.42
CA GLY A 389 7.44 -3.11 18.81
C GLY A 389 8.76 -2.55 19.35
N SER A 390 9.29 -1.47 18.77
CA SER A 390 10.55 -0.82 19.20
C SER A 390 10.61 0.62 18.68
N ASN A 391 11.40 1.48 19.33
CA ASN A 391 11.59 2.85 18.87
C ASN A 391 12.09 2.88 17.41
N ASN A 392 11.83 3.98 16.73
CA ASN A 392 12.32 4.25 15.38
C ASN A 392 13.78 4.72 15.38
N ARG A 393 14.36 4.90 14.20
CA ARG A 393 15.73 5.40 13.99
C ARG A 393 15.69 6.54 12.97
N LEU A 394 16.45 7.60 13.24
CA LEU A 394 16.76 8.67 12.28
C LEU A 394 18.28 8.74 12.21
N TYR A 395 18.85 8.07 11.23
CA TYR A 395 20.28 8.09 10.98
C TYR A 395 20.62 9.36 10.19
N HIS A 396 21.15 10.35 10.90
CA HIS A 396 21.68 11.56 10.30
C HIS A 396 23.01 11.26 9.60
N ASN A 397 23.15 11.69 8.35
CA ASN A 397 24.34 11.45 7.55
C ASN A 397 25.44 12.46 7.88
N ASN A 398 26.59 12.00 8.38
CA ASN A 398 27.67 12.89 8.81
C ASN A 398 28.50 13.44 7.64
N GLY A 399 28.18 13.06 6.38
CA GLY A 399 28.89 13.49 5.18
C GLY A 399 30.25 12.82 4.93
N ASP A 400 30.62 11.84 5.75
CA ASP A 400 31.87 11.07 5.67
C ASP A 400 31.65 9.56 5.44
N GLY A 401 30.42 9.19 5.06
CA GLY A 401 29.98 7.81 4.88
C GLY A 401 29.58 7.10 6.17
N THR A 402 29.51 7.83 7.29
CA THR A 402 28.99 7.33 8.57
C THR A 402 27.73 8.09 8.99
N PHE A 403 26.97 7.48 9.90
CA PHE A 403 25.70 8.03 10.39
C PHE A 403 25.64 8.09 11.91
N THR A 404 24.85 9.03 12.41
CA THR A 404 24.52 9.18 13.84
C THR A 404 23.02 9.00 14.04
N ASP A 405 22.60 8.13 14.97
CA ASP A 405 21.17 7.98 15.29
C ASP A 405 20.69 9.16 16.16
N MET A 406 19.82 9.97 15.59
CA MET A 406 19.28 11.21 16.14
C MET A 406 17.80 11.10 16.52
N ALA A 407 17.16 9.93 16.40
CA ALA A 407 15.70 9.79 16.56
C ALA A 407 15.17 10.41 17.86
N GLU A 408 15.77 10.04 18.99
CA GLU A 408 15.36 10.54 20.32
C GLU A 408 15.68 12.04 20.47
N ALA A 409 16.85 12.48 19.99
CA ALA A 409 17.30 13.86 20.10
C ALA A 409 16.44 14.85 19.28
N SER A 410 15.93 14.38 18.14
CA SER A 410 15.07 15.12 17.20
C SER A 410 13.57 14.93 17.47
N GLY A 411 13.19 14.03 18.38
CA GLY A 411 11.80 13.81 18.81
C GLY A 411 10.97 12.93 17.88
N VAL A 412 11.61 12.05 17.11
CA VAL A 412 10.98 11.20 16.08
C VAL A 412 11.20 9.70 16.33
N ASP A 413 11.42 9.28 17.58
CA ASP A 413 11.67 7.88 17.90
C ASP A 413 10.39 7.05 18.11
N GLY A 414 9.21 7.66 17.96
CA GLY A 414 7.90 6.99 17.97
C GLY A 414 7.14 7.09 16.64
N PRO A 415 5.97 6.43 16.50
CA PRO A 415 5.36 5.51 17.47
C PRO A 415 6.16 4.20 17.66
N VAL A 416 5.87 3.42 18.70
CA VAL A 416 6.54 2.14 19.01
C VAL A 416 6.05 1.01 18.10
N GLU A 417 4.77 0.97 17.79
CA GLU A 417 4.17 0.04 16.83
C GLU A 417 4.13 0.71 15.45
N SER A 418 5.29 1.05 14.88
CA SER A 418 5.33 1.76 13.59
C SER A 418 5.22 0.82 12.38
N PHE A 419 4.65 1.34 11.28
CA PHE A 419 4.60 0.65 9.99
C PHE A 419 4.99 1.55 8.81
N PRO A 420 4.14 1.98 7.84
CA PRO A 420 4.65 2.82 6.76
C PRO A 420 5.05 4.22 7.27
N CYS A 421 6.07 4.82 6.66
CA CYS A 421 6.48 6.20 6.88
C CYS A 421 6.99 6.85 5.59
N TRP A 422 7.05 8.18 5.53
CA TRP A 422 7.66 8.92 4.42
C TRP A 422 8.08 10.34 4.81
N PHE A 423 9.11 10.84 4.13
CA PHE A 423 9.44 12.26 4.07
C PHE A 423 8.65 12.94 2.95
N TRP A 424 8.18 14.15 3.23
CA TRP A 424 7.40 15.00 2.33
C TRP A 424 7.42 16.44 2.84
N ASP A 425 6.96 17.40 2.06
CA ASP A 425 6.75 18.79 2.51
C ASP A 425 5.24 19.05 2.42
N TYR A 426 4.51 18.85 3.52
CA TYR A 426 3.05 18.86 3.48
C TYR A 426 2.48 20.28 3.57
N ASP A 427 3.23 21.21 4.15
CA ASP A 427 2.83 22.60 4.33
C ASP A 427 3.49 23.59 3.35
N ASN A 428 4.33 23.07 2.46
CA ASN A 428 5.09 23.81 1.44
C ASN A 428 6.02 24.87 2.05
N ASP A 429 6.65 24.58 3.19
CA ASP A 429 7.62 25.48 3.82
C ASP A 429 9.07 25.31 3.32
N GLY A 430 9.34 24.25 2.56
CA GLY A 430 10.63 23.91 1.96
C GLY A 430 11.46 22.92 2.78
N MET A 431 10.99 22.51 3.96
CA MET A 431 11.59 21.49 4.82
C MET A 431 10.86 20.16 4.66
N LEU A 432 11.60 19.06 4.80
CA LEU A 432 10.97 17.73 4.78
C LEU A 432 10.41 17.41 6.17
N ASP A 433 9.10 17.30 6.25
CA ASP A 433 8.31 16.72 7.35
C ASP A 433 8.31 15.20 7.27
N LEU A 434 7.86 14.55 8.34
CA LEU A 434 7.83 13.10 8.45
C LEU A 434 6.46 12.59 8.92
N TYR A 435 5.81 11.76 8.12
CA TYR A 435 4.66 10.98 8.59
C TYR A 435 5.11 9.58 9.03
N VAL A 436 4.62 9.11 10.18
CA VAL A 436 4.85 7.76 10.67
C VAL A 436 3.55 7.17 11.18
N ALA A 437 3.05 6.15 10.50
CA ALA A 437 1.86 5.46 10.94
C ALA A 437 2.11 4.61 12.19
N SER A 438 1.08 4.52 13.03
CA SER A 438 0.98 3.48 14.06
C SER A 438 0.14 2.32 13.53
N TYR A 439 0.55 1.11 13.88
CA TYR A 439 -0.07 -0.17 13.56
C TYR A 439 -0.56 -0.86 14.84
N ALA A 440 -1.03 -0.06 15.81
CA ALA A 440 -1.54 -0.54 17.09
C ALA A 440 -3.06 -0.77 17.10
N ALA A 441 -3.80 -0.19 16.14
CA ALA A 441 -5.25 -0.33 16.07
C ALA A 441 -5.68 -1.68 15.47
N HIS A 442 -6.84 -2.15 15.88
CA HIS A 442 -7.56 -3.27 15.26
C HIS A 442 -8.96 -2.82 14.78
N MET A 443 -9.71 -3.70 14.12
CA MET A 443 -11.08 -3.41 13.67
C MET A 443 -11.99 -3.00 14.83
N ASP A 444 -11.82 -3.58 16.03
CA ASP A 444 -12.61 -3.20 17.20
C ASP A 444 -12.33 -1.77 17.66
N ASP A 445 -11.11 -1.25 17.48
CA ASP A 445 -10.83 0.17 17.73
C ASP A 445 -11.51 1.08 16.71
N VAL A 446 -11.49 0.71 15.43
CA VAL A 446 -12.23 1.42 14.36
C VAL A 446 -13.73 1.40 14.64
N ALA A 447 -14.26 0.25 15.05
CA ALA A 447 -15.66 0.09 15.42
C ALA A 447 -16.02 0.88 16.70
N ALA A 448 -15.12 0.90 17.69
CA ALA A 448 -15.29 1.67 18.91
C ALA A 448 -15.26 3.19 18.63
N ASP A 449 -14.40 3.67 17.73
CA ASP A 449 -14.40 5.05 17.23
C ASP A 449 -15.73 5.41 16.56
N ALA A 450 -16.22 4.53 15.67
CA ALA A 450 -17.52 4.70 15.01
C ALA A 450 -18.70 4.76 16.01
N MET A 451 -18.56 4.10 17.16
CA MET A 451 -19.52 4.12 18.26
C MET A 451 -19.24 5.21 19.31
N LYS A 452 -18.23 6.06 19.09
CA LYS A 452 -17.82 7.17 19.97
C LYS A 452 -17.36 6.71 21.36
N TYR A 453 -16.80 5.51 21.46
CA TYR A 453 -16.11 5.07 22.67
C TYR A 453 -14.72 5.71 22.77
N SER A 454 -14.23 5.87 23.99
CA SER A 454 -12.88 6.38 24.22
C SER A 454 -11.86 5.30 23.90
N LEU A 455 -10.89 5.64 23.06
CA LEU A 455 -9.78 4.77 22.71
C LEU A 455 -8.55 5.08 23.55
N ASN A 456 -7.82 4.03 23.92
CA ASN A 456 -6.50 4.14 24.55
C ASN A 456 -5.51 3.30 23.75
N ILE A 457 -5.19 3.79 22.56
CA ILE A 457 -4.26 3.17 21.62
C ILE A 457 -3.16 4.15 21.25
N GLU A 458 -2.03 3.62 20.80
CA GLU A 458 -1.03 4.44 20.14
C GLU A 458 -1.57 4.96 18.80
N LYS A 459 -1.33 6.24 18.51
CA LYS A 459 -1.77 6.90 17.27
C LYS A 459 -0.60 7.12 16.33
N ALA A 460 -0.90 7.37 15.06
CA ALA A 460 0.07 7.86 14.10
C ALA A 460 0.71 9.19 14.54
N ARG A 461 1.82 9.55 13.90
CA ARG A 461 2.56 10.79 14.12
C ARG A 461 2.70 11.53 12.80
N LEU A 462 2.57 12.85 12.86
CA LEU A 462 2.93 13.75 11.78
C LEU A 462 3.89 14.76 12.39
N TYR A 463 5.15 14.60 12.06
CA TYR A 463 6.24 15.39 12.59
C TYR A 463 6.51 16.54 11.61
N ARG A 464 6.10 17.76 11.99
CA ARG A 464 6.48 18.96 11.25
C ARG A 464 7.92 19.32 11.56
N ASN A 465 8.73 19.54 10.54
CA ASN A 465 10.10 19.95 10.70
C ASN A 465 10.18 21.41 11.17
N THR A 466 11.15 21.71 12.03
CA THR A 466 11.40 23.05 12.58
C THR A 466 12.85 23.51 12.37
N GLY A 467 13.58 22.82 11.50
CA GLY A 467 15.00 22.98 11.22
C GLY A 467 15.79 21.77 11.67
N ASP A 468 16.25 21.76 12.93
CA ASP A 468 17.07 20.68 13.51
C ASP A 468 16.25 19.67 14.35
N ARG A 469 14.93 19.86 14.42
CA ARG A 469 14.01 19.12 15.29
C ARG A 469 12.64 19.00 14.66
N PHE A 470 11.83 18.11 15.20
CA PHE A 470 10.45 17.92 14.80
C PHE A 470 9.46 18.19 15.93
N GLU A 471 8.26 18.62 15.54
CA GLU A 471 7.09 18.76 16.41
C GLU A 471 6.00 17.79 15.94
N ASP A 472 5.48 16.94 16.82
CA ASP A 472 4.32 16.10 16.50
C ASP A 472 3.05 16.96 16.46
N VAL A 473 2.51 17.15 15.26
CA VAL A 473 1.31 17.93 14.97
C VAL A 473 0.14 17.07 14.53
N ALA A 474 0.20 15.73 14.63
CA ALA A 474 -0.85 14.83 14.14
C ALA A 474 -2.26 15.22 14.60
N GLU A 475 -2.43 15.46 15.91
CA GLU A 475 -3.72 15.84 16.48
C GLU A 475 -4.20 17.21 15.98
N ALA A 476 -3.30 18.21 15.94
CA ALA A 476 -3.61 19.54 15.44
C ALA A 476 -3.95 19.54 13.94
N ALA A 477 -3.31 18.66 13.18
CA ALA A 477 -3.52 18.45 11.75
C ALA A 477 -4.75 17.57 11.44
N GLY A 478 -5.48 17.07 12.45
CA GLY A 478 -6.70 16.28 12.25
C GLY A 478 -6.47 14.79 11.97
N ILE A 479 -5.24 14.29 12.07
CA ILE A 479 -4.89 12.87 11.92
C ILE A 479 -5.08 12.18 13.28
N THR A 480 -6.33 11.83 13.58
CA THR A 480 -6.71 11.38 14.94
C THR A 480 -7.41 10.04 14.99
N GLN A 481 -7.94 9.55 13.87
CA GLN A 481 -8.71 8.31 13.83
C GLN A 481 -7.78 7.08 13.91
N PRO A 482 -8.25 5.97 14.53
CA PRO A 482 -7.56 4.69 14.43
C PRO A 482 -7.46 4.27 12.97
N ALA A 483 -6.27 3.81 12.58
CA ALA A 483 -6.00 3.19 11.29
C ALA A 483 -4.86 2.19 11.49
N SER A 484 -4.86 1.12 10.70
CA SER A 484 -3.81 0.10 10.72
C SER A 484 -3.23 -0.01 9.31
N PRO A 485 -2.53 1.03 8.84
CA PRO A 485 -2.03 1.04 7.48
C PRO A 485 -0.88 0.05 7.33
N MET A 486 -0.96 -0.80 6.30
CA MET A 486 0.12 -1.69 5.88
C MET A 486 0.86 -1.12 4.66
N GLY A 487 0.15 -0.39 3.80
CA GLY A 487 0.76 0.38 2.74
C GLY A 487 0.15 1.77 2.65
N ALA A 488 0.90 2.69 2.09
CA ALA A 488 0.51 4.10 2.04
C ALA A 488 1.40 4.87 1.07
N ASN A 489 0.83 5.91 0.48
CA ASN A 489 1.55 6.86 -0.35
C ASN A 489 0.83 8.21 -0.37
N PHE A 490 1.48 9.20 -0.99
CA PHE A 490 0.97 10.57 -1.06
C PHE A 490 1.03 11.12 -2.49
N GLY A 491 0.22 12.14 -2.77
CA GLY A 491 0.07 12.79 -4.07
C GLY A 491 -0.81 14.04 -3.97
N ASP A 492 -0.96 14.81 -5.02
CA ASP A 492 -1.80 16.02 -5.10
C ASP A 492 -3.07 15.68 -5.89
N ILE A 493 -4.05 15.06 -5.24
CA ILE A 493 -5.21 14.42 -5.88
C ILE A 493 -6.21 15.44 -6.42
N ASN A 494 -6.24 16.64 -5.83
CA ASN A 494 -7.15 17.71 -6.20
C ASN A 494 -6.47 18.82 -7.04
N GLY A 495 -5.14 18.74 -7.21
CA GLY A 495 -4.31 19.66 -7.98
C GLY A 495 -4.18 21.05 -7.34
N ASP A 496 -4.33 21.19 -6.02
CA ASP A 496 -4.25 22.47 -5.32
C ASP A 496 -2.82 22.88 -4.92
N GLY A 497 -1.86 21.97 -5.05
CA GLY A 497 -0.45 22.17 -4.73
C GLY A 497 -0.04 21.63 -3.36
N TYR A 498 -0.98 21.22 -2.52
CA TYR A 498 -0.72 20.54 -1.25
C TYR A 498 -0.83 19.02 -1.43
N LEU A 499 -0.04 18.28 -0.65
CA LEU A 499 -0.04 16.82 -0.74
C LEU A 499 -1.16 16.23 0.12
N ASP A 500 -1.86 15.28 -0.46
CA ASP A 500 -2.85 14.38 0.11
C ASP A 500 -2.23 13.00 0.35
N PHE A 501 -2.89 12.14 1.10
CA PHE A 501 -2.38 10.77 1.28
C PHE A 501 -3.50 9.73 1.41
N TYR A 502 -3.18 8.52 0.97
CA TYR A 502 -4.07 7.37 1.02
C TYR A 502 -3.41 6.25 1.82
N LEU A 503 -4.20 5.65 2.71
CA LEU A 503 -3.79 4.59 3.62
C LEU A 503 -4.51 3.30 3.26
N GLY A 504 -3.73 2.30 2.83
CA GLY A 504 -4.17 0.92 2.66
C GLY A 504 -4.10 0.22 4.01
N THR A 505 -5.25 -0.18 4.52
CA THR A 505 -5.43 -0.65 5.91
C THR A 505 -5.68 -2.15 5.97
N GLY A 506 -5.48 -2.72 7.17
CA GLY A 506 -5.90 -4.08 7.48
C GLY A 506 -4.98 -4.75 8.48
N TRP A 507 -5.35 -6.00 8.80
CA TRP A 507 -4.66 -6.82 9.78
C TRP A 507 -4.66 -8.28 9.32
N PRO A 508 -3.71 -9.17 9.69
CA PRO A 508 -3.66 -10.52 9.13
C PRO A 508 -4.90 -11.40 9.39
N GLU A 509 -5.58 -11.20 10.52
CA GLU A 509 -6.76 -11.96 10.92
C GLU A 509 -7.94 -11.78 9.95
N TYR A 510 -8.69 -12.86 9.74
CA TYR A 510 -9.65 -12.96 8.63
C TYR A 510 -10.91 -12.09 8.79
N ASP A 511 -11.24 -11.72 10.03
CA ASP A 511 -12.42 -10.93 10.35
C ASP A 511 -12.15 -9.41 10.43
N GLU A 512 -10.91 -8.99 10.20
CA GLU A 512 -10.45 -7.60 10.31
C GLU A 512 -10.83 -6.77 9.07
N LEU A 513 -12.12 -6.42 8.98
CA LEU A 513 -12.68 -5.61 7.90
C LEU A 513 -12.81 -4.15 8.33
N MET A 514 -11.91 -3.30 7.85
CA MET A 514 -11.89 -1.86 8.10
C MET A 514 -11.66 -1.10 6.80
N PRO A 515 -12.13 0.17 6.69
CA PRO A 515 -11.95 0.93 5.46
C PRO A 515 -10.53 1.46 5.33
N ASN A 516 -9.98 1.35 4.12
CA ASN A 516 -8.87 2.18 3.66
C ASN A 516 -9.27 3.67 3.72
N LYS A 517 -8.29 4.57 3.88
CA LYS A 517 -8.58 5.98 4.22
C LYS A 517 -7.86 6.99 3.35
N LEU A 518 -8.62 7.92 2.75
CA LEU A 518 -8.10 9.04 1.98
C LEU A 518 -8.21 10.35 2.77
N TYR A 519 -7.09 11.02 2.93
CA TYR A 519 -6.96 12.31 3.61
C TYR A 519 -6.53 13.38 2.61
N VAL A 520 -7.27 14.49 2.58
CA VAL A 520 -6.99 15.63 1.70
C VAL A 520 -6.40 16.79 2.50
N GLY A 521 -5.30 17.36 2.01
CA GLY A 521 -4.61 18.49 2.60
C GLY A 521 -5.47 19.77 2.61
N ARG A 522 -5.28 20.59 3.64
CA ARG A 522 -5.99 21.87 3.82
C ARG A 522 -5.01 23.02 3.93
N GLY A 523 -4.39 23.37 2.80
CA GLY A 523 -3.54 24.56 2.72
C GLY A 523 -2.35 24.54 3.68
N GLY A 524 -1.77 23.36 3.93
CA GLY A 524 -0.65 23.17 4.85
C GLY A 524 -1.01 23.23 6.35
N THR A 525 -2.28 23.40 6.70
CA THR A 525 -2.70 23.52 8.11
C THR A 525 -3.16 22.21 8.74
N GLY A 526 -3.41 21.18 7.92
CA GLY A 526 -3.90 19.88 8.36
C GLY A 526 -4.62 19.15 7.25
N PHE A 527 -5.40 18.14 7.63
CA PHE A 527 -6.04 17.19 6.72
C PHE A 527 -7.51 16.99 7.05
N VAL A 528 -8.26 16.52 6.06
CA VAL A 528 -9.62 16.03 6.25
C VAL A 528 -9.80 14.64 5.65
N ASP A 529 -10.44 13.76 6.41
CA ASP A 529 -10.87 12.46 5.93
C ASP A 529 -12.07 12.61 4.98
N VAL A 530 -11.85 12.30 3.70
CA VAL A 530 -12.88 12.32 2.64
C VAL A 530 -13.30 10.92 2.18
N THR A 531 -12.84 9.87 2.87
CA THR A 531 -12.93 8.45 2.48
C THR A 531 -14.32 8.03 1.97
N MET A 532 -15.36 8.38 2.72
CA MET A 532 -16.73 7.96 2.41
C MET A 532 -17.31 8.72 1.21
N ALA A 533 -17.01 10.01 1.07
CA ALA A 533 -17.42 10.83 -0.07
C ALA A 533 -16.68 10.43 -1.36
N SER A 534 -15.36 10.28 -1.26
CA SER A 534 -14.46 10.01 -2.38
C SER A 534 -14.60 8.59 -2.95
N GLY A 535 -15.08 7.63 -2.15
CA GLY A 535 -15.21 6.24 -2.56
C GLY A 535 -13.96 5.39 -2.36
N PHE A 536 -13.06 5.83 -1.49
CA PHE A 536 -11.84 5.12 -1.13
C PHE A 536 -11.97 4.23 0.11
N GLY A 537 -13.18 4.13 0.70
CA GLY A 537 -13.46 3.29 1.87
C GLY A 537 -13.49 1.78 1.59
N HIS A 538 -12.53 1.26 0.82
CA HIS A 538 -12.47 -0.14 0.46
C HIS A 538 -12.26 -1.02 1.70
N LEU A 539 -13.04 -2.09 1.86
CA LEU A 539 -13.02 -2.98 3.04
C LEU A 539 -11.98 -4.10 2.96
N GLN A 540 -11.51 -4.41 1.77
CA GLN A 540 -10.42 -5.38 1.59
C GLN A 540 -9.10 -4.76 1.96
N LYS A 541 -8.17 -5.62 2.37
CA LYS A 541 -6.87 -5.21 2.89
C LYS A 541 -6.05 -4.55 1.78
N GLY A 542 -5.65 -3.31 2.00
CA GLY A 542 -4.88 -2.50 1.05
C GLY A 542 -3.39 -2.50 1.37
N HIS A 543 -2.56 -2.62 0.33
CA HIS A 543 -1.10 -2.63 0.46
C HIS A 543 -0.46 -1.61 -0.49
N GLY A 544 0.10 -2.02 -1.61
CA GLY A 544 0.82 -1.11 -2.50
C GLY A 544 -0.06 0.00 -3.05
N ILE A 545 0.30 1.26 -2.78
CA ILE A 545 -0.44 2.43 -3.27
C ILE A 545 0.46 3.29 -4.14
N ALA A 546 -0.03 3.68 -5.32
CA ALA A 546 0.66 4.63 -6.19
C ALA A 546 -0.29 5.70 -6.72
N PHE A 547 0.14 6.95 -6.61
CA PHE A 547 -0.48 8.13 -7.22
C PHE A 547 0.22 8.41 -8.55
N ALA A 548 -0.54 8.43 -9.64
CA ALA A 548 0.01 8.66 -10.97
C ALA A 548 -1.07 9.24 -11.89
N ASP A 549 -0.67 10.19 -12.73
CA ASP A 549 -1.45 10.67 -13.87
C ASP A 549 -1.37 9.61 -14.99
N LEU A 550 -2.07 8.48 -14.80
CA LEU A 550 -1.93 7.27 -15.62
C LEU A 550 -2.57 7.44 -17.00
N ASP A 551 -3.58 8.29 -17.10
CA ASP A 551 -4.25 8.61 -18.36
C ASP A 551 -3.74 9.89 -19.04
N GLN A 552 -2.82 10.60 -18.38
CA GLN A 552 -2.13 11.82 -18.86
C GLN A 552 -3.07 13.00 -19.15
N ASP A 553 -4.10 13.17 -18.33
CA ASP A 553 -4.99 14.32 -18.40
C ASP A 553 -4.59 15.46 -17.43
N GLY A 554 -3.66 15.16 -16.52
CA GLY A 554 -3.01 16.10 -15.62
C GLY A 554 -3.49 16.10 -14.18
N ASP A 555 -4.51 15.32 -13.86
CA ASP A 555 -4.82 14.96 -12.49
C ASP A 555 -4.16 13.63 -12.09
N GLN A 556 -4.14 13.31 -10.80
CA GLN A 556 -3.55 12.04 -10.34
C GLN A 556 -4.65 11.03 -10.05
N ASP A 557 -4.57 9.87 -10.69
CA ASP A 557 -5.29 8.67 -10.33
C ASP A 557 -4.60 7.94 -9.18
N VAL A 558 -5.31 6.96 -8.60
CA VAL A 558 -4.75 6.10 -7.54
C VAL A 558 -4.90 4.64 -7.90
N PHE A 559 -3.78 3.93 -7.96
CA PHE A 559 -3.76 2.48 -8.02
C PHE A 559 -3.51 1.89 -6.62
N GLU A 560 -4.24 0.83 -6.28
CA GLU A 560 -4.06 0.09 -5.03
C GLU A 560 -3.95 -1.42 -5.32
N GLU A 561 -2.86 -2.03 -4.88
CA GLU A 561 -2.68 -3.47 -4.76
C GLU A 561 -3.45 -3.96 -3.53
N MET A 562 -4.29 -4.99 -3.74
CA MET A 562 -5.28 -5.43 -2.77
C MET A 562 -5.16 -6.92 -2.50
N GLY A 563 -5.44 -7.29 -1.26
CA GLY A 563 -5.46 -8.67 -0.81
C GLY A 563 -4.74 -8.82 0.52
N GLY A 564 -5.07 -9.84 1.31
CA GLY A 564 -4.50 -10.01 2.66
C GLY A 564 -3.29 -10.91 2.75
N ALA A 565 -2.89 -11.19 4.00
CA ALA A 565 -1.78 -12.08 4.31
C ALA A 565 -2.09 -13.57 4.08
N VAL A 566 -3.37 -13.95 3.90
CA VAL A 566 -3.81 -15.35 3.69
C VAL A 566 -4.64 -15.48 2.42
N LEU A 567 -4.72 -16.69 1.86
CA LEU A 567 -5.40 -16.94 0.56
C LEU A 567 -6.88 -16.57 0.55
N GLY A 568 -7.57 -16.73 1.68
CA GLY A 568 -8.97 -16.34 1.80
C GLY A 568 -9.21 -14.85 1.64
N ASP A 569 -8.17 -14.02 1.81
CA ASP A 569 -8.22 -12.56 1.67
C ASP A 569 -7.76 -12.09 0.30
N ALA A 570 -7.47 -13.00 -0.63
CA ALA A 570 -7.13 -12.59 -1.98
C ALA A 570 -8.26 -11.75 -2.59
N TYR A 571 -7.90 -10.66 -3.26
CA TYR A 571 -8.86 -9.73 -3.85
C TYR A 571 -8.31 -9.08 -5.13
N PHE A 572 -9.19 -8.39 -5.86
CA PHE A 572 -8.82 -7.66 -7.07
C PHE A 572 -8.17 -6.31 -6.75
N ASN A 573 -7.06 -6.00 -7.42
CA ASN A 573 -6.48 -4.66 -7.41
C ASN A 573 -7.50 -3.60 -7.84
N ALA A 574 -7.38 -2.40 -7.26
CA ALA A 574 -8.26 -1.27 -7.54
C ALA A 574 -7.51 -0.16 -8.28
N PHE A 575 -8.21 0.51 -9.19
CA PHE A 575 -7.71 1.71 -9.86
C PHE A 575 -8.81 2.75 -9.85
N PHE A 576 -8.60 3.81 -9.08
CA PHE A 576 -9.55 4.89 -8.84
C PHE A 576 -9.26 6.04 -9.81
N GLU A 577 -10.06 6.12 -10.88
CA GLU A 577 -10.04 7.18 -11.89
C GLU A 577 -10.47 8.51 -11.27
N ASN A 578 -9.63 9.52 -11.41
CA ASN A 578 -9.88 10.87 -10.94
C ASN A 578 -10.90 11.58 -11.86
N PRO A 579 -11.95 12.21 -11.31
CA PRO A 579 -12.96 12.90 -12.12
C PRO A 579 -12.55 14.32 -12.57
N GLY A 580 -11.38 14.82 -12.17
CA GLY A 580 -10.91 16.16 -12.46
C GLY A 580 -11.45 17.25 -11.54
N PHE A 581 -10.57 18.23 -11.24
CA PHE A 581 -10.87 19.37 -10.37
C PHE A 581 -10.83 20.73 -11.12
N GLY A 582 -10.48 20.69 -12.41
CA GLY A 582 -10.34 21.89 -13.24
C GLY A 582 -9.19 22.80 -12.80
N THR A 583 -8.20 22.24 -12.11
CA THR A 583 -6.94 22.87 -11.74
C THR A 583 -5.95 22.80 -12.91
N ASN A 584 -4.91 23.62 -12.84
CA ASN A 584 -3.77 23.56 -13.75
C ASN A 584 -2.66 22.74 -13.10
N TRP A 585 -1.75 22.21 -13.91
CA TRP A 585 -0.72 21.29 -13.46
C TRP A 585 0.59 21.48 -14.24
N ILE A 586 1.66 20.86 -13.77
CA ILE A 586 2.92 20.68 -14.52
C ILE A 586 3.50 19.31 -14.18
N ALA A 587 3.91 18.55 -15.20
CA ALA A 587 4.63 17.30 -14.99
C ALA A 587 6.10 17.48 -15.37
N ILE A 588 7.01 17.11 -14.46
CA ILE A 588 8.45 17.39 -14.59
C ILE A 588 9.23 16.09 -14.51
N LYS A 589 9.91 15.71 -15.61
CA LYS A 589 10.94 14.66 -15.63
C LYS A 589 12.30 15.32 -15.46
N LEU A 590 13.04 14.93 -14.42
CA LEU A 590 14.42 15.37 -14.22
C LEU A 590 15.38 14.32 -14.74
N VAL A 591 16.50 14.75 -15.32
CA VAL A 591 17.56 13.88 -15.83
C VAL A 591 18.90 14.34 -15.27
N GLY A 592 19.46 13.58 -14.35
CA GLY A 592 20.79 13.84 -13.80
C GLY A 592 21.91 13.58 -14.82
N THR A 593 23.03 14.30 -14.67
CA THR A 593 24.26 14.09 -15.44
C THR A 593 25.50 13.93 -14.57
N LYS A 594 25.48 14.55 -13.38
CA LYS A 594 26.39 14.28 -12.26
C LYS A 594 25.64 13.63 -11.12
N THR A 595 24.46 14.16 -10.81
CA THR A 595 23.45 13.46 -10.01
C THR A 595 23.04 12.20 -10.77
N ASN A 596 22.68 11.14 -10.04
CA ASN A 596 22.10 9.92 -10.60
C ASN A 596 21.02 10.25 -11.65
N ARG A 597 20.89 9.40 -12.67
CA ARG A 597 20.07 9.62 -13.87
C ARG A 597 18.61 9.88 -13.52
N SER A 598 18.10 9.17 -12.53
CA SER A 598 16.75 9.31 -11.96
C SER A 598 16.52 10.59 -11.15
N ALA A 599 17.57 11.38 -10.91
CA ALA A 599 17.55 12.60 -10.11
C ALA A 599 17.05 12.42 -8.66
N ILE A 600 17.11 11.20 -8.11
CA ILE A 600 16.73 10.93 -6.72
C ILE A 600 17.58 11.81 -5.80
N GLY A 601 16.94 12.51 -4.87
CA GLY A 601 17.56 13.51 -4.02
C GLY A 601 17.41 14.96 -4.50
N ALA A 602 16.99 15.20 -5.75
CA ALA A 602 16.76 16.56 -6.24
C ALA A 602 15.53 17.21 -5.59
N ARG A 603 15.62 18.53 -5.36
CA ARG A 603 14.51 19.36 -4.88
C ARG A 603 13.98 20.24 -6.01
N ILE A 604 12.66 20.33 -6.11
CA ILE A 604 11.92 21.19 -7.04
C ILE A 604 11.24 22.27 -6.24
N ARG A 605 11.41 23.52 -6.65
CA ARG A 605 10.66 24.69 -6.16
C ARG A 605 9.86 25.28 -7.31
N VAL A 606 8.56 25.49 -7.08
CA VAL A 606 7.64 26.12 -8.05
C VAL A 606 6.98 27.33 -7.40
N ASP A 607 7.33 28.52 -7.84
CA ASP A 607 6.67 29.76 -7.43
C ASP A 607 5.56 30.11 -8.43
N ILE A 608 4.33 30.23 -7.96
CA ILE A 608 3.15 30.55 -8.77
C ILE A 608 2.35 31.71 -8.18
N GLU A 609 1.65 32.44 -9.03
CA GLU A 609 0.71 33.49 -8.63
C GLU A 609 -0.74 32.99 -8.75
N GLU A 610 -1.48 33.03 -7.64
CA GLU A 610 -2.91 32.79 -7.62
C GLU A 610 -3.62 33.87 -6.79
N GLY A 611 -4.67 34.47 -7.36
CA GLY A 611 -5.46 35.49 -6.65
C GLY A 611 -4.65 36.73 -6.24
N GLY A 612 -3.54 37.02 -6.92
CA GLY A 612 -2.63 38.12 -6.58
C GLY A 612 -1.66 37.81 -5.42
N THR A 613 -1.57 36.54 -5.00
CA THR A 613 -0.63 36.08 -3.98
C THR A 613 0.36 35.10 -4.60
N ILE A 614 1.65 35.28 -4.32
CA ILE A 614 2.67 34.31 -4.68
C ILE A 614 2.67 33.20 -3.63
N ARG A 615 2.55 31.95 -4.08
CA ARG A 615 2.76 30.75 -3.27
C ARG A 615 3.88 29.93 -3.86
N THR A 616 4.60 29.24 -2.99
CA THR A 616 5.67 28.31 -3.38
C THR A 616 5.19 26.89 -3.12
N ILE A 617 5.51 25.99 -4.03
CA ILE A 617 5.26 24.55 -3.91
C ILE A 617 6.62 23.86 -3.99
N TYR A 618 6.87 22.90 -3.11
CA TYR A 618 8.10 22.13 -3.12
C TYR A 618 7.84 20.65 -3.39
N ARG A 619 8.73 20.00 -4.12
CA ARG A 619 8.73 18.54 -4.31
C ARG A 619 10.14 17.99 -4.19
N TYR A 620 10.25 16.77 -3.67
CA TYR A 620 11.49 16.03 -3.57
C TYR A 620 11.41 14.79 -4.46
N ILE A 621 12.49 14.46 -5.17
CA ILE A 621 12.54 13.26 -6.01
C ILE A 621 12.89 12.05 -5.14
N ASN A 622 11.88 11.24 -4.89
CA ASN A 622 11.95 9.90 -4.33
C ASN A 622 10.83 9.03 -4.95
N SER A 623 10.87 7.72 -4.69
CA SER A 623 9.82 6.79 -5.11
C SER A 623 8.58 6.83 -4.19
N GLY A 624 8.62 7.54 -3.05
CA GLY A 624 7.46 7.73 -2.16
C GLY A 624 7.40 6.75 -0.98
N GLY A 625 6.18 6.26 -0.69
CA GLY A 625 5.84 5.48 0.50
C GLY A 625 6.26 4.00 0.50
N THR A 626 5.79 3.25 1.49
CA THR A 626 6.11 1.81 1.65
C THR A 626 5.03 0.97 0.96
N PHE A 627 5.43 -0.15 0.33
CA PHE A 627 4.60 -1.00 -0.55
C PHE A 627 4.26 -0.40 -1.93
N GLY A 628 4.44 0.91 -2.14
CA GLY A 628 4.04 1.59 -3.35
C GLY A 628 5.06 2.60 -3.86
N GLY A 629 5.43 2.51 -5.14
CA GLY A 629 6.30 3.46 -5.82
C GLY A 629 5.54 4.35 -6.79
N ASN A 630 5.49 5.65 -6.48
CA ASN A 630 5.01 6.68 -7.40
C ASN A 630 6.02 6.88 -8.55
N PRO A 631 5.59 7.41 -9.70
CA PRO A 631 6.52 7.79 -10.75
C PRO A 631 7.57 8.80 -10.27
N LEU A 632 8.80 8.66 -10.79
CA LEU A 632 9.88 9.63 -10.54
C LEU A 632 9.60 10.96 -11.23
N ARG A 633 8.85 10.95 -12.34
CA ARG A 633 8.24 12.15 -12.94
C ARG A 633 7.22 12.74 -11.98
N LYS A 634 7.42 13.98 -11.54
CA LYS A 634 6.51 14.64 -10.59
C LYS A 634 5.39 15.39 -11.30
N ASN A 635 4.15 14.97 -11.08
CA ASN A 635 2.96 15.78 -11.41
C ASN A 635 2.67 16.73 -10.24
N ILE A 636 2.57 18.02 -10.52
CA ILE A 636 2.41 19.08 -9.51
C ILE A 636 1.16 19.88 -9.85
N GLY A 637 0.19 19.90 -8.94
CA GLY A 637 -0.98 20.77 -9.02
C GLY A 637 -0.60 22.22 -8.78
N LEU A 638 -1.19 23.12 -9.56
CA LEU A 638 -0.92 24.56 -9.53
C LEU A 638 -2.18 25.37 -9.18
N GLY A 639 -3.26 24.71 -8.75
CA GLY A 639 -4.57 25.33 -8.53
C GLY A 639 -5.06 26.06 -9.77
N ARG A 640 -5.32 27.36 -9.68
CA ARG A 640 -5.76 28.23 -10.78
C ARG A 640 -4.66 29.10 -11.37
N ALA A 641 -3.39 28.90 -10.98
CA ALA A 641 -2.28 29.66 -11.52
C ALA A 641 -2.16 29.45 -13.04
N LYS A 642 -1.89 30.53 -13.78
CA LYS A 642 -1.84 30.50 -15.25
C LYS A 642 -0.42 30.40 -15.81
N THR A 643 0.57 30.66 -14.98
CA THR A 643 1.99 30.62 -15.31
C THR A 643 2.75 30.27 -14.04
N ILE A 644 3.92 29.68 -14.22
CA ILE A 644 4.90 29.47 -13.16
C ILE A 644 5.91 30.61 -13.25
N ASN A 645 5.95 31.46 -12.22
CA ASN A 645 6.84 32.62 -12.20
C ASN A 645 8.30 32.18 -12.12
N ARG A 646 8.58 31.14 -11.32
CA ARG A 646 9.91 30.57 -11.15
C ARG A 646 9.82 29.07 -10.91
N LEU A 647 10.56 28.32 -11.70
CA LEU A 647 10.85 26.90 -11.50
C LEU A 647 12.34 26.77 -11.19
N GLU A 648 12.69 26.25 -10.02
CA GLU A 648 14.08 26.02 -9.61
C GLU A 648 14.30 24.56 -9.23
N ILE A 649 15.39 23.98 -9.74
CA ILE A 649 15.85 22.63 -9.40
C ILE A 649 17.16 22.76 -8.64
N GLU A 650 17.24 22.12 -7.47
CA GLU A 650 18.47 21.95 -6.71
C GLU A 650 18.97 20.51 -6.87
N TRP A 651 20.16 20.36 -7.44
CA TRP A 651 20.78 19.09 -7.74
C TRP A 651 21.73 18.66 -6.60
N PRO A 652 21.54 17.48 -5.99
CA PRO A 652 22.23 17.12 -4.74
C PRO A 652 23.74 16.97 -4.94
N VAL A 653 24.16 16.22 -5.96
CA VAL A 653 25.57 15.89 -6.21
C VAL A 653 26.35 17.11 -6.67
N SER A 654 25.83 17.86 -7.66
CA SER A 654 26.53 19.05 -8.15
C SER A 654 26.42 20.25 -7.21
N GLY A 655 25.43 20.26 -6.31
CA GLY A 655 25.11 21.40 -5.45
C GLY A 655 24.64 22.63 -6.24
N THR A 656 24.26 22.46 -7.51
CA THR A 656 23.88 23.58 -8.37
C THR A 656 22.37 23.84 -8.33
N LYS A 657 22.00 25.12 -8.50
CA LYS A 657 20.62 25.55 -8.69
C LYS A 657 20.41 25.95 -10.14
N GLN A 658 19.39 25.37 -10.76
CA GLN A 658 19.01 25.60 -12.15
C GLN A 658 17.62 26.22 -12.17
N GLN A 659 17.51 27.44 -12.69
CA GLN A 659 16.27 28.23 -12.63
C GLN A 659 15.74 28.52 -14.03
N PHE A 660 14.41 28.53 -14.14
CA PHE A 660 13.64 28.94 -15.29
C PHE A 660 12.50 29.86 -14.85
N ASP A 661 12.24 30.90 -15.63
CA ASP A 661 11.19 31.88 -15.34
C ASP A 661 10.08 31.80 -16.39
N ASP A 662 8.88 32.25 -16.04
CA ASP A 662 7.71 32.34 -16.91
C ASP A 662 7.39 31.02 -17.67
N VAL A 663 7.39 29.90 -16.93
CA VAL A 663 7.11 28.57 -17.48
C VAL A 663 5.59 28.40 -17.66
N GLU A 664 5.18 27.91 -18.84
CA GLU A 664 3.77 27.63 -19.14
C GLU A 664 3.23 26.46 -18.29
N VAL A 665 1.94 26.49 -17.98
CA VAL A 665 1.25 25.40 -17.27
C VAL A 665 0.64 24.37 -18.24
N ASN A 666 0.17 23.25 -17.71
CA ASN A 666 -0.53 22.17 -18.42
C ASN A 666 0.31 21.50 -19.51
N GLN A 667 1.54 21.14 -19.15
CA GLN A 667 2.49 20.49 -20.04
C GLN A 667 3.38 19.50 -19.30
N VAL A 668 3.98 18.58 -20.06
CA VAL A 668 5.01 17.67 -19.57
C VAL A 668 6.36 18.15 -20.07
N ILE A 669 7.26 18.48 -19.14
CA ILE A 669 8.60 18.99 -19.44
C ILE A 669 9.69 18.04 -18.96
N SER A 670 10.84 18.13 -19.61
CA SER A 670 12.07 17.47 -19.19
C SER A 670 13.18 18.49 -18.97
N ILE A 671 13.89 18.35 -17.85
CA ILE A 671 15.01 19.21 -17.46
C ILE A 671 16.23 18.34 -17.19
N THR A 672 17.30 18.59 -17.94
CA THR A 672 18.59 17.92 -17.78
C THR A 672 19.52 18.79 -16.93
N GLU A 673 20.20 18.17 -15.96
CA GLU A 673 21.17 18.84 -15.08
C GLU A 673 22.24 19.58 -15.89
N GLY A 674 22.33 20.90 -15.69
CA GLY A 674 23.33 21.78 -16.30
C GLY A 674 22.96 22.33 -17.68
N GLU A 675 21.85 21.88 -18.28
CA GLU A 675 21.37 22.40 -19.57
C GLU A 675 20.52 23.67 -19.40
N ALA A 676 20.77 24.70 -20.22
CA ALA A 676 20.08 25.98 -20.07
C ALA A 676 18.63 25.98 -20.60
N ALA A 677 18.21 24.94 -21.33
CA ALA A 677 16.92 24.88 -21.99
C ALA A 677 16.01 23.80 -21.39
N ILE A 678 14.72 24.12 -21.24
CA ILE A 678 13.67 23.14 -20.98
C ILE A 678 13.35 22.43 -22.30
N SER A 679 13.19 21.10 -22.25
CA SER A 679 12.68 20.31 -23.37
C SER A 679 11.22 19.95 -23.14
N LEU A 680 10.39 20.06 -24.18
CA LEU A 680 9.05 19.48 -24.16
C LEU A 680 9.18 17.96 -24.24
N PHE A 681 8.74 17.26 -23.19
CA PHE A 681 8.77 15.80 -23.17
C PHE A 681 7.67 15.23 -24.08
N ARG A 682 6.51 15.89 -24.12
CA ARG A 682 5.40 15.61 -25.05
C ARG A 682 4.80 16.95 -25.54
N SER A 683 4.34 16.97 -26.80
CA SER A 683 3.51 18.08 -27.32
C SER A 683 2.08 18.00 -26.73
N PRO A 684 1.26 19.09 -26.72
CA PRO A 684 0.25 19.38 -25.68
C PRO A 684 -0.80 18.27 -25.47
N PRO A 685 -1.49 18.24 -24.31
CA PRO A 685 -2.21 17.05 -23.84
C PRO A 685 -3.20 16.51 -24.86
N LEU A 686 -3.42 15.20 -24.79
CA LEU A 686 -4.55 14.54 -25.44
C LEU A 686 -5.83 15.32 -25.10
N GLU A 687 -6.77 15.42 -26.05
CA GLU A 687 -8.02 16.19 -25.87
C GLU A 687 -8.66 15.93 -24.49
N ARG A 688 -9.34 16.93 -23.91
CA ARG A 688 -10.07 16.81 -22.62
C ARG A 688 -10.75 15.44 -22.49
N GLY A 689 -10.24 14.59 -21.58
CA GLY A 689 -10.68 13.22 -21.39
C GLY A 689 -9.58 12.15 -21.50
N GLY A 690 -8.30 12.52 -21.42
CA GLY A 690 -7.17 11.60 -21.22
C GLY A 690 -7.01 10.51 -22.30
N LEU A 691 -6.21 9.51 -21.98
CA LEU A 691 -6.08 8.27 -22.74
C LEU A 691 -7.37 7.43 -22.64
N PHE A 692 -8.04 7.40 -21.48
CA PHE A 692 -9.12 6.45 -21.26
C PHE A 692 -10.50 6.96 -21.75
N VAL A 693 -11.10 6.28 -22.73
CA VAL A 693 -12.44 6.63 -23.23
C VAL A 693 -13.52 5.93 -22.41
N THR A 694 -14.51 6.66 -21.92
CA THR A 694 -15.75 6.07 -21.39
C THR A 694 -16.51 5.30 -22.48
N LEU A 695 -16.48 3.97 -22.41
CA LEU A 695 -17.38 3.09 -23.18
C LEU A 695 -18.50 2.55 -22.27
N PRO A 696 -19.72 2.34 -22.80
CA PRO A 696 -20.81 1.73 -22.04
C PRO A 696 -20.43 0.31 -21.63
N GLN A 697 -20.59 -0.02 -20.34
CA GLN A 697 -20.33 -1.35 -19.78
C GLN A 697 -21.11 -2.42 -20.57
N SER A 698 -20.39 -3.29 -21.28
CA SER A 698 -20.96 -4.49 -21.89
C SER A 698 -20.80 -5.68 -20.96
N GLY A 699 -21.93 -6.23 -20.51
CA GLY A 699 -22.07 -7.64 -20.09
C GLY A 699 -21.30 -8.05 -18.83
N ILE A 700 -22.04 -8.29 -17.75
CA ILE A 700 -21.56 -9.01 -16.56
C ILE A 700 -21.06 -10.39 -17.02
N ALA A 701 -19.77 -10.67 -16.83
CA ALA A 701 -19.21 -12.01 -17.01
C ALA A 701 -19.82 -12.98 -15.98
N GLU A 702 -19.95 -14.26 -16.34
CA GLU A 702 -20.41 -15.28 -15.38
C GLU A 702 -19.49 -15.33 -14.14
N PRO A 703 -20.04 -15.59 -12.93
CA PRO A 703 -19.27 -15.61 -11.69
C PRO A 703 -18.08 -16.55 -11.81
N SER A 704 -16.86 -16.00 -11.77
CA SER A 704 -15.68 -16.86 -11.69
C SER A 704 -15.55 -17.41 -10.27
N LYS A 705 -15.20 -18.69 -10.13
CA LYS A 705 -14.85 -19.29 -8.83
C LYS A 705 -13.48 -18.75 -8.39
N CYS A 706 -13.40 -17.48 -7.98
CA CYS A 706 -12.15 -16.78 -7.70
C CYS A 706 -11.30 -17.48 -6.63
N LYS A 707 -11.84 -17.66 -5.42
CA LYS A 707 -11.07 -18.19 -4.27
C LYS A 707 -10.92 -19.71 -4.29
N THR A 708 -11.96 -20.43 -4.73
CA THR A 708 -11.90 -21.89 -4.83
C THR A 708 -10.85 -22.38 -5.83
N ASN A 709 -10.51 -21.61 -6.88
CA ASN A 709 -9.45 -21.99 -7.82
C ASN A 709 -8.03 -21.75 -7.27
N LEU A 710 -7.80 -20.79 -6.37
CA LEU A 710 -6.50 -20.64 -5.69
C LEU A 710 -6.21 -21.83 -4.78
N ALA A 711 -7.21 -22.30 -4.03
CA ALA A 711 -7.11 -23.49 -3.20
C ALA A 711 -7.14 -24.80 -4.01
N ARG A 712 -7.91 -24.87 -5.12
CA ARG A 712 -8.15 -26.10 -5.93
C ARG A 712 -7.30 -26.22 -7.21
N SER A 713 -6.48 -25.24 -7.58
CA SER A 713 -5.35 -25.44 -8.52
C SER A 713 -4.31 -26.45 -8.00
N SER A 714 -4.55 -26.99 -6.80
CA SER A 714 -3.95 -28.16 -6.14
C SER A 714 -4.14 -29.51 -6.85
N LYS A 715 -4.70 -29.57 -8.06
CA LYS A 715 -4.81 -30.79 -8.89
C LYS A 715 -4.38 -30.59 -10.35
N THR A 716 -3.14 -30.17 -10.58
CA THR A 716 -2.41 -30.46 -11.83
C THR A 716 -0.93 -30.55 -11.57
#